data_AF-A0A1B9Y5U4-F1
#
_entry.id   AF-A0A1B9Y5U4-F1
#
_cell.length_a   1.000
_cell.length_b   1.000
_cell.length_c   1.000
_cell.angle_alpha   90.00
_cell.angle_beta   90.00
_cell.angle_gamma   90.00
#
_symmetry.space_group_name_H-M   'P 1'
#
loop_
_entity.id
_entity.type
_entity.pdbx_description
1 polymer ?
#
loop_
_entity_poly.entity_id
_entity_poly.type
_entity_poly.pdbx_seq_one_letter_code
_entity_poly.pdbx_strand_id
1 'polypeptide(L)'
;MNEIFFEELRYFIKKNEGRFLLLSAVLPNAEDLAHWLTGNQNALYKDSWRSADERLGILEWTGNQVNLHWLGSSHEHSSFNNRFIVQEELPLKPRQRSVHYFPDNKNDAIAATAYRLRVFGTVLLFVGQKRSVFTMAKAYLKCLEVNSDTDNYMDSNSLDWKTFELACIETYGENNPWLEYAKKGILCHHGSLHSDVRLPIERLMRNGKPRVIIATSTLGQGVNLGVSTVIFTTLYQAGTLISKRDFWNIAGRAGRAFIDHEAKILVAHDKSDISTRKARWKNEKAQEEIMNFFNKDHIDIAASGILALVKLLKEVAEKNNINFELLLELISENQLEDLNEKENGIDETLDWIDDTLLALHSLHNYEIDENNPDYQWIESFFRDSLACIQLKNNNVLSEDEFIFFVKARVKGIVNRIGADHNKWNSIINSGIPLNSDLFLEDKLSEIIDILEEYREDEKSTDIKIAIVQKIVKAIYDVPVLEENKNEITHENFDNVTSLWVNAEPMSSLMEFEQSEKIISDVFSYKLPWLLNGIAKKIRNLDLEDEAELIEETALLIETGLPNLKAIKIYQAGIRSRIYANEISDLFEDMGWKKSIREYRAEILSDKEFIKENVSEKCKKWIDLLSNISNVKSIQVPKISDFTLDNAHNSTSILIAKEIDGKQYLRSPDLSFIHDDSEGEIDFAGINNIPGIIFIYDDNEGVWKIKIENPYIIINDN
;
A
#
# COMPACT_ATOMS: atom_id res chain seq x y z
N MET A 1 13.38 3.55 -4.73
CA MET A 1 13.47 3.90 -3.29
C MET A 1 13.47 5.41 -3.23
N ASN A 2 12.74 6.04 -2.30
CA ASN A 2 12.80 7.49 -2.16
C ASN A 2 14.11 7.84 -1.43
N GLU A 3 15.19 8.03 -2.18
CA GLU A 3 16.54 8.25 -1.64
C GLU A 3 16.61 9.46 -0.71
N ILE A 4 16.02 10.59 -1.11
CA ILE A 4 16.11 11.84 -0.34
C ILE A 4 15.40 11.75 1.01
N PHE A 5 14.26 11.04 1.09
CA PHE A 5 13.61 10.72 2.36
C PHE A 5 14.51 9.91 3.29
N PHE A 6 15.23 8.92 2.76
CA PHE A 6 16.19 8.15 3.56
C PHE A 6 17.38 9.02 4.01
N GLU A 7 17.80 10.00 3.21
CA GLU A 7 18.82 10.96 3.62
C GLU A 7 18.36 11.81 4.82
N GLU A 8 17.16 12.38 4.77
CA GLU A 8 16.57 13.08 5.91
C GLU A 8 16.46 12.17 7.15
N LEU A 9 16.00 10.93 6.95
CA LEU A 9 15.91 9.94 8.03
C LEU A 9 17.30 9.62 8.61
N ARG A 10 18.35 9.54 7.80
CA ARG A 10 19.74 9.33 8.27
C ARG A 10 20.19 10.46 9.18
N TYR A 11 19.85 11.72 8.87
CA TYR A 11 20.13 12.85 9.76
C TYR A 11 19.49 12.64 11.14
N PHE A 12 18.18 12.38 11.18
CA PHE A 12 17.46 12.21 12.45
C PHE A 12 17.91 10.98 13.22
N ILE A 13 18.14 9.84 12.55
CA ILE A 13 18.61 8.62 13.17
C ILE A 13 19.99 8.84 13.79
N LYS A 14 20.92 9.50 13.10
CA LYS A 14 22.25 9.82 13.63
C LYS A 14 22.17 10.78 14.83
N LYS A 15 21.33 11.82 14.75
CA LYS A 15 21.13 12.81 15.82
C LYS A 15 20.54 12.19 17.09
N ASN A 16 19.69 11.18 16.96
CA ASN A 16 18.99 10.52 18.07
C ASN A 16 19.59 9.16 18.46
N GLU A 17 20.81 8.83 18.01
CA GLU A 17 21.47 7.54 18.28
C GLU A 17 20.65 6.30 17.88
N GLY A 18 19.77 6.45 16.88
CA GLY A 18 18.93 5.39 16.35
C GLY A 18 19.71 4.37 15.51
N ARG A 19 19.02 3.30 15.08
CA ARG A 19 19.60 2.26 14.22
C ARG A 19 18.64 1.86 13.10
N PHE A 20 19.18 1.50 11.95
CA PHE A 20 18.42 0.92 10.84
C PHE A 20 18.37 -0.62 10.95
N LEU A 21 17.17 -1.18 10.79
CA LEU A 21 16.95 -2.60 10.52
C LEU A 21 16.14 -2.71 9.22
N LEU A 22 16.80 -3.08 8.13
CA LEU A 22 16.16 -3.20 6.82
C LEU A 22 15.90 -4.67 6.50
N LEU A 23 14.64 -5.02 6.22
CA LEU A 23 14.23 -6.35 5.81
C LEU A 23 13.82 -6.32 4.34
N SER A 24 14.51 -7.07 3.48
CA SER A 24 14.19 -7.16 2.06
C SER A 24 14.26 -8.61 1.57
N ALA A 25 13.28 -9.01 0.76
CA ALA A 25 13.22 -10.34 0.17
C ALA A 25 14.06 -10.47 -1.12
N VAL A 26 14.23 -9.37 -1.84
CA VAL A 26 14.82 -9.35 -3.19
C VAL A 26 15.66 -8.08 -3.34
N LEU A 27 16.97 -8.21 -3.14
CA LEU A 27 17.90 -7.10 -3.27
C LEU A 27 19.27 -7.58 -3.76
N PRO A 28 19.70 -7.23 -5.00
CA PRO A 28 20.95 -7.73 -5.56
C PRO A 28 22.19 -7.00 -5.04
N ASN A 29 22.13 -5.69 -4.74
CA ASN A 29 23.22 -4.88 -4.17
C ASN A 29 22.96 -4.51 -2.70
N ALA A 30 22.74 -5.52 -1.86
CA ALA A 30 22.42 -5.30 -0.45
C ALA A 30 23.58 -4.66 0.34
N GLU A 31 24.80 -4.85 -0.13
CA GLU A 31 26.02 -4.28 0.41
C GLU A 31 26.04 -2.75 0.31
N ASP A 32 25.57 -2.19 -0.82
CA ASP A 32 25.47 -0.74 -1.01
C ASP A 32 24.49 -0.13 0.01
N LEU A 33 23.31 -0.75 0.19
CA LEU A 33 22.32 -0.26 1.15
C LEU A 33 22.81 -0.40 2.59
N ALA A 34 23.48 -1.50 2.94
CA ALA A 34 24.07 -1.69 4.25
C ALA A 34 25.10 -0.60 4.55
N HIS A 35 25.98 -0.31 3.58
CA HIS A 35 26.96 0.76 3.72
C HIS A 35 26.30 2.14 3.86
N TRP A 36 25.35 2.46 2.98
CA TRP A 36 24.67 3.74 2.95
C TRP A 36 23.93 4.04 4.26
N LEU A 37 23.08 3.12 4.71
CA LEU A 37 22.20 3.36 5.85
C LEU A 37 22.90 3.18 7.20
N THR A 38 23.89 2.28 7.30
CA THR A 38 24.50 1.93 8.59
C THR A 38 25.95 2.37 8.74
N GLY A 39 26.60 2.81 7.65
CA GLY A 39 28.04 3.05 7.60
C GLY A 39 28.88 1.76 7.59
N ASN A 40 28.27 0.58 7.68
CA ASN A 40 28.96 -0.70 7.84
C ASN A 40 28.43 -1.76 6.85
N GLN A 41 29.25 -2.14 5.87
CA GLN A 41 28.91 -3.22 4.92
C GLN A 41 28.72 -4.58 5.60
N ASN A 42 29.36 -4.82 6.76
CA ASN A 42 29.24 -6.08 7.49
C ASN A 42 27.94 -6.18 8.31
N ALA A 43 27.10 -5.14 8.31
CA ALA A 43 25.76 -5.21 8.89
C ALA A 43 24.76 -5.99 8.00
N LEU A 44 25.25 -6.66 6.95
CA LEU A 44 24.46 -7.48 6.05
C LEU A 44 24.40 -8.94 6.52
N TYR A 45 23.17 -9.43 6.71
CA TYR A 45 22.87 -10.86 6.78
C TYR A 45 22.09 -11.26 5.53
N LYS A 46 22.56 -12.28 4.81
CA LYS A 46 21.92 -12.79 3.59
C LYS A 46 21.80 -14.30 3.68
N ASP A 47 20.58 -14.79 3.51
CA ASP A 47 20.28 -16.22 3.42
C ASP A 47 19.42 -16.48 2.17
N SER A 48 19.71 -17.58 1.49
CA SER A 48 18.95 -18.07 0.32
C SER A 48 17.95 -19.17 0.69
N TRP A 49 17.93 -19.59 1.97
CA TRP A 49 17.01 -20.62 2.45
C TRP A 49 15.55 -20.24 2.20
N ARG A 50 14.79 -21.23 1.73
CA ARG A 50 13.35 -21.17 1.58
C ARG A 50 12.73 -22.45 2.12
N SER A 51 11.55 -22.30 2.71
CA SER A 51 10.79 -23.43 3.27
C SER A 51 10.16 -24.35 2.21
N ALA A 52 9.92 -23.86 0.99
CA ALA A 52 9.35 -24.60 -0.11
C ALA A 52 10.23 -24.46 -1.36
N ASP A 53 10.42 -25.56 -2.09
CA ASP A 53 11.25 -25.58 -3.29
C ASP A 53 10.57 -24.83 -4.43
N GLU A 54 11.32 -23.93 -5.08
CA GLU A 54 10.80 -23.12 -6.18
C GLU A 54 10.73 -23.92 -7.47
N ARG A 55 9.54 -24.02 -8.06
CA ARG A 55 9.31 -24.71 -9.34
C ARG A 55 8.79 -23.74 -10.39
N LEU A 56 9.69 -23.30 -11.25
CA LEU A 56 9.40 -22.39 -12.35
C LEU A 56 8.90 -23.17 -13.57
N GLY A 57 7.95 -22.63 -14.32
CA GLY A 57 7.49 -23.28 -15.54
C GLY A 57 6.74 -22.38 -16.53
N ILE A 58 6.60 -22.88 -17.75
CA ILE A 58 5.89 -22.25 -18.84
C ILE A 58 4.59 -23.01 -19.08
N LEU A 59 3.47 -22.30 -19.00
CA LEU A 59 2.15 -22.79 -19.40
C LEU A 59 1.96 -22.45 -20.87
N GLU A 60 2.15 -23.43 -21.75
CA GLU A 60 2.04 -23.25 -23.20
C GLU A 60 0.64 -23.61 -23.70
N TRP A 61 -0.10 -22.61 -24.20
CA TRP A 61 -1.37 -22.82 -24.89
C TRP A 61 -1.13 -23.02 -26.40
N THR A 62 -1.58 -24.14 -26.97
CA THR A 62 -1.39 -24.47 -28.39
C THR A 62 -2.61 -24.19 -29.26
N GLY A 63 -3.70 -23.64 -28.70
CA GLY A 63 -4.98 -23.45 -29.38
C GLY A 63 -6.02 -24.55 -29.09
N ASN A 64 -5.58 -25.73 -28.63
CA ASN A 64 -6.46 -26.85 -28.28
C ASN A 64 -5.98 -27.68 -27.07
N GLN A 65 -4.81 -27.40 -26.53
CA GLN A 65 -4.31 -28.03 -25.30
C GLN A 65 -3.33 -27.11 -24.57
N VAL A 66 -3.15 -27.37 -23.29
CA VAL A 66 -2.09 -26.77 -22.46
C VAL A 66 -1.00 -27.80 -22.23
N ASN A 67 0.24 -27.41 -22.47
CA ASN A 67 1.41 -28.15 -22.00
C ASN A 67 2.10 -27.36 -20.88
N LEU A 68 2.62 -28.06 -19.87
CA LEU A 68 3.45 -27.44 -18.84
C LEU A 68 4.91 -27.86 -19.02
N HIS A 69 5.79 -26.88 -19.17
CA HIS A 69 7.24 -27.07 -19.19
C HIS A 69 7.82 -26.56 -17.87
N TRP A 70 8.26 -27.45 -17.00
CA TRP A 70 8.91 -27.07 -15.76
C TRP A 70 10.42 -26.99 -15.97
N LEU A 71 11.00 -25.91 -15.48
CA LEU A 71 12.43 -25.70 -15.44
C LEU A 71 13.02 -26.46 -14.24
N GLY A 72 14.07 -27.22 -14.50
CA GLY A 72 14.88 -27.84 -13.46
C GLY A 72 16.15 -27.04 -13.20
N SER A 73 16.74 -27.21 -12.01
CA SER A 73 18.05 -26.64 -11.66
C SER A 73 19.19 -27.18 -12.55
N SER A 74 18.95 -28.29 -13.26
CA SER A 74 19.76 -28.86 -14.33
C SER A 74 18.84 -29.37 -15.46
N HIS A 75 19.39 -29.65 -16.66
CA HIS A 75 18.61 -30.25 -17.76
C HIS A 75 17.91 -31.57 -17.37
N GLU A 76 18.48 -32.32 -16.42
CA GLU A 76 17.94 -33.60 -15.93
C GLU A 76 16.70 -33.47 -15.03
N HIS A 77 16.47 -32.28 -14.46
CA HIS A 77 15.29 -32.00 -13.62
C HIS A 77 14.20 -31.20 -14.36
N SER A 78 14.42 -30.88 -15.63
CA SER A 78 13.36 -30.34 -16.47
C SER A 78 12.28 -31.40 -16.68
N SER A 79 11.01 -31.03 -16.51
CA SER A 79 9.89 -31.97 -16.67
C SER A 79 8.82 -31.37 -17.57
N PHE A 80 8.18 -32.24 -18.35
CA PHE A 80 7.21 -31.85 -19.35
C PHE A 80 5.91 -32.61 -19.16
N ASN A 81 4.84 -31.88 -18.86
CA ASN A 81 3.48 -32.42 -18.81
C ASN A 81 2.76 -32.05 -20.10
N ASN A 82 2.80 -32.97 -21.08
CA ASN A 82 2.01 -32.86 -22.30
C ASN A 82 0.52 -33.01 -21.98
N ARG A 83 -0.35 -32.26 -22.68
CA ARG A 83 -1.81 -32.38 -22.54
C ARG A 83 -2.28 -32.23 -21.09
N PHE A 84 -1.68 -31.30 -20.36
CA PHE A 84 -2.06 -30.99 -18.99
C PHE A 84 -3.51 -30.47 -18.91
N ILE A 85 -3.96 -29.73 -19.91
CA ILE A 85 -5.38 -29.47 -20.17
C ILE A 85 -5.64 -29.80 -21.64
N VAL A 86 -6.77 -30.41 -21.95
CA VAL A 86 -7.18 -30.72 -23.32
C VAL A 86 -8.50 -30.02 -23.60
N GLN A 87 -8.66 -29.51 -24.81
CA GLN A 87 -9.91 -28.94 -25.28
C GLN A 87 -10.98 -30.03 -25.42
N GLU A 88 -12.13 -29.79 -24.81
CA GLU A 88 -13.28 -30.68 -24.82
C GLU A 88 -14.48 -29.99 -25.47
N GLU A 89 -15.30 -30.78 -26.16
CA GLU A 89 -16.57 -30.33 -26.73
C GLU A 89 -17.60 -30.13 -25.62
N LEU A 90 -18.23 -28.95 -25.59
CA LEU A 90 -19.29 -28.65 -24.62
C LEU A 90 -20.66 -29.15 -25.12
N PRO A 91 -21.52 -29.67 -24.22
CA PRO A 91 -22.88 -30.03 -24.57
C PRO A 91 -23.65 -28.84 -25.18
N LEU A 92 -24.43 -29.11 -26.23
CA LEU A 92 -25.27 -28.10 -26.87
C LEU A 92 -26.38 -27.63 -25.91
N LYS A 93 -26.44 -26.32 -25.63
CA LYS A 93 -27.55 -25.71 -24.89
C LYS A 93 -28.81 -25.64 -25.78
N PRO A 94 -30.04 -25.61 -25.21
CA PRO A 94 -31.26 -25.46 -25.99
C PRO A 94 -31.20 -24.26 -26.93
N ARG A 95 -31.56 -24.44 -28.21
CA ARG A 95 -31.50 -23.45 -29.31
C ARG A 95 -30.10 -23.11 -29.83
N GLN A 96 -29.04 -23.70 -29.29
CA GLN A 96 -27.68 -23.52 -29.79
C GLN A 96 -27.46 -24.39 -31.04
N ARG A 97 -26.91 -23.79 -32.12
CA ARG A 97 -26.67 -24.47 -33.40
C ARG A 97 -25.20 -24.79 -33.68
N SER A 98 -24.28 -24.11 -32.99
CA SER A 98 -22.84 -24.34 -33.12
C SER A 98 -22.29 -25.08 -31.90
N VAL A 99 -21.39 -26.02 -32.17
CA VAL A 99 -20.56 -26.68 -31.16
C VAL A 99 -19.56 -25.67 -30.60
N HIS A 100 -19.42 -25.64 -29.27
CA HIS A 100 -18.43 -24.82 -28.59
C HIS A 100 -17.49 -25.71 -27.81
N TYR A 101 -16.29 -25.22 -27.53
CA TYR A 101 -15.25 -25.97 -26.84
C TYR A 101 -14.83 -25.27 -25.53
N PHE A 102 -14.19 -26.02 -24.66
CA PHE A 102 -13.48 -25.49 -23.50
C PHE A 102 -12.20 -26.31 -23.20
N PRO A 103 -11.05 -25.67 -22.96
CA PRO A 103 -10.76 -24.25 -23.20
C PRO A 103 -10.84 -23.87 -24.69
N ASP A 104 -11.32 -22.67 -24.99
CA ASP A 104 -11.43 -22.13 -26.37
C ASP A 104 -10.37 -21.08 -26.70
N ASN A 105 -9.79 -20.46 -25.67
CA ASN A 105 -8.80 -19.39 -25.80
C ASN A 105 -7.79 -19.45 -24.64
N LYS A 106 -6.78 -18.59 -24.70
CA LYS A 106 -5.72 -18.50 -23.68
C LYS A 106 -6.26 -18.32 -22.27
N ASN A 107 -7.28 -17.47 -22.07
CA ASN A 107 -7.81 -17.20 -20.73
C ASN A 107 -8.53 -18.41 -20.15
N ASP A 108 -9.34 -19.09 -20.97
CA ASP A 108 -9.98 -20.36 -20.58
C ASP A 108 -8.92 -21.42 -20.21
N ALA A 109 -7.84 -21.50 -20.99
CA ALA A 109 -6.74 -22.43 -20.78
C ALA A 109 -5.98 -22.17 -19.45
N ILE A 110 -5.74 -20.90 -19.13
CA ILE A 110 -5.15 -20.50 -17.85
C ILE A 110 -6.11 -20.80 -16.70
N ALA A 111 -7.39 -20.44 -16.84
CA ALA A 111 -8.42 -20.71 -15.84
C ALA A 111 -8.56 -22.21 -15.54
N ALA A 112 -8.57 -23.06 -16.58
CA ALA A 112 -8.60 -24.52 -16.44
C ALA A 112 -7.36 -25.06 -15.73
N THR A 113 -6.18 -24.50 -16.05
CA THR A 113 -4.92 -24.86 -15.37
C THR A 113 -4.95 -24.48 -13.88
N ALA A 114 -5.42 -23.26 -13.58
CA ALA A 114 -5.58 -22.76 -12.22
C ALA A 114 -6.59 -23.60 -11.43
N TYR A 115 -7.73 -23.93 -12.05
CA TYR A 115 -8.72 -24.83 -11.48
C TYR A 115 -8.09 -26.18 -11.15
N ARG A 116 -7.33 -26.80 -12.07
CA ARG A 116 -6.66 -28.07 -11.81
C ARG A 116 -5.63 -27.99 -10.67
N LEU A 117 -4.88 -26.90 -10.56
CA LEU A 117 -3.86 -26.70 -9.52
C LEU A 117 -4.41 -26.31 -8.15
N ARG A 118 -5.69 -25.88 -8.06
CA ARG A 118 -6.35 -25.49 -6.80
C ARG A 118 -6.35 -26.58 -5.72
N VAL A 119 -6.18 -27.83 -6.12
CA VAL A 119 -6.11 -28.99 -5.21
C VAL A 119 -4.91 -28.92 -4.26
N PHE A 120 -3.84 -28.20 -4.63
CA PHE A 120 -2.68 -27.98 -3.77
C PHE A 120 -2.87 -26.80 -2.80
N GLY A 121 -3.85 -25.93 -3.09
CA GLY A 121 -4.15 -24.73 -2.34
C GLY A 121 -4.56 -23.58 -3.25
N THR A 122 -4.72 -22.40 -2.67
CA THR A 122 -5.08 -21.18 -3.41
C THR A 122 -4.10 -20.91 -4.55
N VAL A 123 -4.64 -20.56 -5.73
CA VAL A 123 -3.88 -20.13 -6.90
C VAL A 123 -4.03 -18.62 -7.09
N LEU A 124 -2.92 -17.91 -7.27
CA LEU A 124 -2.91 -16.49 -7.65
C LEU A 124 -2.72 -16.35 -9.16
N LEU A 125 -3.65 -15.69 -9.82
CA LEU A 125 -3.57 -15.28 -11.22
C LEU A 125 -3.20 -13.80 -11.29
N PHE A 126 -1.97 -13.52 -11.72
CA PHE A 126 -1.54 -12.16 -12.01
C PHE A 126 -2.06 -11.72 -13.38
N VAL A 127 -2.72 -10.55 -13.42
CA VAL A 127 -3.15 -9.88 -14.65
C VAL A 127 -2.54 -8.49 -14.76
N GLY A 128 -2.18 -8.08 -15.98
CA GLY A 128 -1.49 -6.80 -16.22
C GLY A 128 -2.38 -5.55 -16.26
N GLN A 129 -3.71 -5.68 -16.20
CA GLN A 129 -4.63 -4.55 -16.32
C GLN A 129 -5.88 -4.76 -15.46
N LYS A 130 -6.44 -3.68 -14.88
CA LYS A 130 -7.65 -3.72 -14.03
C LYS A 130 -8.83 -4.42 -14.74
N ARG A 131 -9.12 -4.07 -16.00
CA ARG A 131 -10.18 -4.69 -16.82
C ARG A 131 -10.01 -6.21 -17.05
N SER A 132 -8.77 -6.71 -16.98
CA SER A 132 -8.47 -8.12 -17.17
C SER A 132 -8.85 -8.97 -15.96
N VAL A 133 -9.04 -8.36 -14.78
CA VAL A 133 -9.44 -9.06 -13.55
C VAL A 133 -10.78 -9.78 -13.75
N PHE A 134 -11.83 -9.05 -14.14
CA PHE A 134 -13.14 -9.67 -14.40
C PHE A 134 -13.18 -10.52 -15.67
N THR A 135 -12.33 -10.22 -16.66
CA THR A 135 -12.19 -11.08 -17.84
C THR A 135 -11.69 -12.48 -17.44
N MET A 136 -10.69 -12.54 -16.56
CA MET A 136 -10.16 -13.80 -16.05
C MET A 136 -11.12 -14.45 -15.04
N ALA A 137 -11.82 -13.67 -14.21
CA ALA A 137 -12.84 -14.18 -13.29
C ALA A 137 -13.98 -14.88 -14.05
N LYS A 138 -14.44 -14.28 -15.16
CA LYS A 138 -15.43 -14.88 -16.05
C LYS A 138 -14.92 -16.19 -16.69
N ALA A 139 -13.66 -16.24 -17.11
CA ALA A 139 -13.06 -17.48 -17.63
C ALA A 139 -13.00 -18.59 -16.56
N TYR A 140 -12.67 -18.24 -15.31
CA TYR A 140 -12.69 -19.18 -14.19
C TYR A 140 -14.10 -19.62 -13.81
N LEU A 141 -15.09 -18.71 -13.81
CA LEU A 141 -16.49 -19.05 -13.58
C LEU A 141 -17.01 -20.01 -14.67
N LYS A 142 -16.69 -19.76 -15.94
CA LYS A 142 -16.97 -20.70 -17.04
C LYS A 142 -16.34 -22.08 -16.77
N CYS A 143 -15.12 -22.12 -16.25
CA CYS A 143 -14.47 -23.37 -15.87
C CYS A 143 -15.23 -24.13 -14.78
N LEU A 144 -15.72 -23.43 -13.74
CA LEU A 144 -16.57 -24.00 -12.69
C LEU A 144 -17.86 -24.59 -13.27
N GLU A 145 -18.54 -23.86 -14.16
CA GLU A 145 -19.76 -24.32 -14.83
C GLU A 145 -19.53 -25.60 -15.64
N VAL A 146 -18.45 -25.64 -16.43
CA VAL A 146 -18.09 -26.82 -17.24
C VAL A 146 -17.82 -28.04 -16.37
N ASN A 147 -17.23 -27.84 -15.19
CA ASN A 147 -16.95 -28.91 -14.24
C ASN A 147 -18.11 -29.20 -13.27
N SER A 148 -19.27 -28.57 -13.44
CA SER A 148 -20.43 -28.68 -12.53
C SER A 148 -20.09 -28.34 -11.06
N ASP A 149 -19.08 -27.49 -10.84
CA ASP A 149 -18.59 -27.06 -9.53
C ASP A 149 -19.15 -25.66 -9.21
N THR A 150 -20.49 -25.55 -9.21
CA THR A 150 -21.21 -24.27 -9.16
C THR A 150 -21.73 -23.90 -7.78
N ASP A 151 -21.45 -24.70 -6.75
CA ASP A 151 -21.87 -24.41 -5.38
C ASP A 151 -21.17 -23.16 -4.82
N ASN A 152 -21.80 -22.52 -3.84
CA ASN A 152 -21.14 -21.45 -3.10
C ASN A 152 -20.01 -22.06 -2.27
N TYR A 153 -18.85 -21.41 -2.30
CA TYR A 153 -17.63 -21.91 -1.69
C TYR A 153 -17.30 -21.22 -0.37
N MET A 154 -17.58 -19.91 -0.28
CA MET A 154 -17.24 -19.12 0.91
C MET A 154 -18.31 -19.27 1.99
N ASP A 155 -17.89 -19.36 3.25
CA ASP A 155 -18.80 -19.33 4.40
C ASP A 155 -19.39 -17.93 4.57
N SER A 156 -20.64 -17.78 4.14
CA SER A 156 -21.37 -16.52 4.21
C SER A 156 -21.68 -16.08 5.64
N ASN A 157 -21.53 -16.96 6.64
CA ASN A 157 -21.80 -16.62 8.03
C ASN A 157 -20.57 -16.04 8.74
N SER A 158 -19.38 -16.19 8.17
CA SER A 158 -18.15 -15.65 8.73
C SER A 158 -18.19 -14.12 8.84
N LEU A 159 -17.53 -13.59 9.87
CA LEU A 159 -17.51 -12.15 10.14
C LEU A 159 -16.81 -11.36 9.03
N ASP A 160 -15.70 -11.90 8.51
CA ASP A 160 -14.97 -11.32 7.38
C ASP A 160 -15.86 -11.27 6.12
N TRP A 161 -16.67 -12.32 5.88
CA TRP A 161 -17.61 -12.33 4.76
C TRP A 161 -18.68 -11.27 4.90
N LYS A 162 -19.34 -11.19 6.07
CA LYS A 162 -20.40 -10.19 6.29
C LYS A 162 -19.88 -8.76 6.17
N THR A 163 -18.66 -8.51 6.66
CA THR A 163 -18.00 -7.21 6.51
C THR A 163 -17.78 -6.88 5.04
N PHE A 164 -17.22 -7.82 4.27
CA PHE A 164 -17.03 -7.66 2.83
C PHE A 164 -18.34 -7.48 2.07
N GLU A 165 -19.36 -8.27 2.40
CA GLU A 165 -20.68 -8.21 1.78
C GLU A 165 -21.33 -6.85 1.95
N LEU A 166 -21.39 -6.34 3.18
CA LEU A 166 -22.01 -5.04 3.47
C LEU A 166 -21.24 -3.89 2.80
N ALA A 167 -19.90 -3.91 2.86
CA ALA A 167 -19.07 -2.89 2.20
C ALA A 167 -19.25 -2.91 0.66
N CYS A 168 -19.33 -4.08 0.04
CA CYS A 168 -19.61 -4.19 -1.40
C CYS A 168 -21.01 -3.72 -1.76
N ILE A 169 -22.03 -4.04 -0.96
CA ILE A 169 -23.41 -3.62 -1.22
C ILE A 169 -23.51 -2.10 -1.20
N GLU A 170 -22.85 -1.45 -0.25
CA GLU A 170 -22.80 0.01 -0.19
C GLU A 170 -22.04 0.60 -1.38
N THR A 171 -20.86 0.06 -1.69
CA THR A 171 -19.96 0.67 -2.68
C THR A 171 -20.43 0.42 -4.12
N TYR A 172 -20.97 -0.77 -4.40
CA TYR A 172 -21.25 -1.24 -5.76
C TYR A 172 -22.70 -1.69 -5.98
N GLY A 173 -23.55 -1.57 -4.96
CA GLY A 173 -24.93 -2.06 -5.00
C GLY A 173 -25.05 -3.57 -4.74
N GLU A 174 -26.28 -4.07 -4.61
CA GLU A 174 -26.53 -5.49 -4.25
C GLU A 174 -26.11 -6.49 -5.33
N ASN A 175 -26.26 -6.13 -6.59
CA ASN A 175 -25.98 -6.99 -7.74
C ASN A 175 -24.67 -6.56 -8.41
N ASN A 176 -23.55 -6.86 -7.77
CA ASN A 176 -22.22 -6.52 -8.27
C ASN A 176 -21.36 -7.76 -8.53
N PRO A 177 -20.44 -7.70 -9.52
CA PRO A 177 -19.59 -8.83 -9.89
C PRO A 177 -18.61 -9.23 -8.77
N TRP A 178 -18.21 -8.31 -7.88
CA TRP A 178 -17.31 -8.62 -6.77
C TRP A 178 -17.92 -9.67 -5.84
N LEU A 179 -19.18 -9.48 -5.44
CA LEU A 179 -19.91 -10.41 -4.60
C LEU A 179 -20.25 -11.71 -5.32
N GLU A 180 -20.65 -11.62 -6.59
CA GLU A 180 -20.96 -12.80 -7.41
C GLU A 180 -19.77 -13.76 -7.48
N TYR A 181 -18.59 -13.25 -7.85
CA TYR A 181 -17.36 -14.05 -7.96
C TYR A 181 -16.87 -14.53 -6.59
N ALA A 182 -16.92 -13.68 -5.56
CA ALA A 182 -16.48 -14.05 -4.23
C ALA A 182 -17.31 -15.20 -3.65
N LYS A 183 -18.63 -15.27 -3.91
CA LYS A 183 -19.49 -16.39 -3.47
C LYS A 183 -19.00 -17.74 -4.02
N LYS A 184 -18.38 -17.72 -5.20
CA LYS A 184 -17.79 -18.91 -5.85
C LYS A 184 -16.33 -19.17 -5.46
N GLY A 185 -15.77 -18.42 -4.51
CA GLY A 185 -14.36 -18.54 -4.09
C GLY A 185 -13.37 -17.93 -5.08
N ILE A 186 -13.83 -17.04 -5.96
CA ILE A 186 -13.01 -16.27 -6.92
C ILE A 186 -12.86 -14.86 -6.35
N LEU A 187 -11.73 -14.58 -5.70
CA LEU A 187 -11.48 -13.25 -5.13
C LEU A 187 -10.71 -12.37 -6.12
N CYS A 188 -11.32 -11.28 -6.51
CA CYS A 188 -10.75 -10.30 -7.44
C CYS A 188 -10.07 -9.17 -6.66
N HIS A 189 -8.96 -8.60 -7.15
CA HIS A 189 -8.31 -7.44 -6.52
C HIS A 189 -7.58 -6.55 -7.52
N HIS A 190 -7.75 -5.23 -7.36
CA HIS A 190 -6.96 -4.25 -8.08
C HIS A 190 -6.93 -2.89 -7.36
N GLY A 191 -6.03 -2.01 -7.77
CA GLY A 191 -5.78 -0.72 -7.12
C GLY A 191 -6.98 0.25 -6.98
N SER A 192 -8.04 0.16 -7.80
CA SER A 192 -9.24 1.01 -7.64
C SER A 192 -10.35 0.40 -6.78
N LEU A 193 -10.07 -0.68 -6.03
CA LEU A 193 -11.03 -1.11 -5.00
C LEU A 193 -11.10 -0.03 -3.91
N HIS A 194 -12.33 0.40 -3.57
CA HIS A 194 -12.55 1.30 -2.45
C HIS A 194 -11.96 0.69 -1.17
N SER A 195 -11.38 1.52 -0.31
CA SER A 195 -10.63 1.08 0.88
C SER A 195 -11.47 0.16 1.79
N ASP A 196 -12.76 0.48 1.97
CA ASP A 196 -13.71 -0.31 2.75
C ASP A 196 -14.03 -1.68 2.16
N VAL A 197 -13.88 -1.88 0.86
CA VAL A 197 -14.01 -3.20 0.22
C VAL A 197 -12.68 -3.93 0.18
N ARG A 198 -11.59 -3.19 -0.07
CA ARG A 198 -10.22 -3.70 -0.15
C ARG A 198 -9.79 -4.37 1.16
N LEU A 199 -10.02 -3.74 2.31
CA LEU A 199 -9.57 -4.29 3.59
C LEU A 199 -10.26 -5.63 3.95
N PRO A 200 -11.60 -5.76 3.86
CA PRO A 200 -12.27 -7.03 4.10
C PRO A 200 -11.94 -8.11 3.07
N ILE A 201 -11.82 -7.79 1.77
CA ILE A 201 -11.44 -8.81 0.77
C ILE A 201 -10.02 -9.33 1.01
N GLU A 202 -9.09 -8.47 1.43
CA GLU A 202 -7.73 -8.89 1.80
C GLU A 202 -7.70 -9.74 3.07
N ARG A 203 -8.63 -9.54 4.01
CA ARG A 203 -8.83 -10.47 5.14
C ARG A 203 -9.39 -11.81 4.66
N LEU A 204 -10.37 -11.81 3.76
CA LEU A 204 -10.89 -13.04 3.14
C LEU A 204 -9.82 -13.80 2.36
N MET A 205 -8.92 -13.11 1.66
CA MET A 205 -7.80 -13.75 0.97
C MET A 205 -6.86 -14.48 1.94
N ARG A 206 -6.60 -13.87 3.10
CA ARG A 206 -5.71 -14.45 4.14
C ARG A 206 -6.37 -15.59 4.91
N ASN A 207 -7.62 -15.42 5.32
CA ASN A 207 -8.31 -16.31 6.26
C ASN A 207 -9.22 -17.34 5.57
N GLY A 208 -9.79 -17.00 4.42
CA GLY A 208 -10.90 -17.72 3.79
C GLY A 208 -10.51 -18.84 2.82
N LYS A 209 -9.22 -19.13 2.63
CA LYS A 209 -8.68 -20.17 1.72
C LYS A 209 -9.40 -20.18 0.35
N PRO A 210 -9.42 -19.06 -0.39
CA PRO A 210 -10.12 -18.97 -1.67
C PRO A 210 -9.57 -19.96 -2.69
N ARG A 211 -10.40 -20.36 -3.67
CA ARG A 211 -9.96 -21.25 -4.76
C ARG A 211 -8.92 -20.57 -5.63
N VAL A 212 -9.22 -19.33 -6.00
CA VAL A 212 -8.38 -18.51 -6.86
C VAL A 212 -8.45 -17.05 -6.43
N ILE A 213 -7.31 -16.38 -6.52
CA ILE A 213 -7.19 -14.94 -6.37
C ILE A 213 -6.76 -14.39 -7.73
N ILE A 214 -7.42 -13.34 -8.21
CA ILE A 214 -7.14 -12.73 -9.51
C ILE A 214 -6.79 -11.27 -9.26
N ALA A 215 -5.55 -10.88 -9.51
CA ALA A 215 -5.09 -9.57 -9.11
C ALA A 215 -4.08 -8.90 -10.03
N THR A 216 -4.03 -7.57 -9.97
CA THR A 216 -2.93 -6.75 -10.53
C THR A 216 -1.73 -6.71 -9.57
N SER A 217 -0.65 -6.04 -9.97
CA SER A 217 0.60 -5.91 -9.19
C SER A 217 0.41 -5.28 -7.81
N THR A 218 -0.65 -4.49 -7.63
CA THR A 218 -1.04 -3.85 -6.37
C THR A 218 -1.22 -4.83 -5.20
N LEU A 219 -1.56 -6.10 -5.45
CA LEU A 219 -1.67 -7.10 -4.38
C LEU A 219 -0.30 -7.49 -3.80
N GLY A 220 0.77 -7.41 -4.61
CA GLY A 220 2.11 -7.80 -4.22
C GLY A 220 2.76 -6.92 -3.14
N GLN A 221 2.26 -5.69 -2.96
CA GLN A 221 2.89 -4.65 -2.14
C GLN A 221 2.26 -4.44 -0.75
N GLY A 222 1.15 -5.11 -0.39
CA GLY A 222 0.40 -4.75 0.84
C GLY A 222 -0.22 -5.88 1.66
N VAL A 223 -0.23 -7.12 1.16
CA VAL A 223 -0.94 -8.23 1.83
C VAL A 223 0.03 -9.36 2.17
N ASN A 224 0.06 -9.75 3.44
CA ASN A 224 0.75 -10.96 3.88
C ASN A 224 -0.05 -12.20 3.43
N LEU A 225 0.12 -12.60 2.17
CA LEU A 225 -0.60 -13.69 1.54
C LEU A 225 0.38 -14.71 0.94
N GLY A 226 0.39 -15.92 1.49
CA GLY A 226 1.05 -17.08 0.87
C GLY A 226 0.05 -17.91 0.07
N VAL A 227 0.37 -18.24 -1.17
CA VAL A 227 -0.44 -19.08 -2.08
C VAL A 227 0.36 -20.31 -2.51
N SER A 228 -0.30 -21.38 -2.93
CA SER A 228 0.42 -22.59 -3.37
C SER A 228 0.98 -22.45 -4.79
N THR A 229 0.32 -21.65 -5.63
CA THR A 229 0.71 -21.46 -7.03
C THR A 229 0.48 -20.01 -7.46
N VAL A 230 1.42 -19.46 -8.23
CA VAL A 230 1.29 -18.18 -8.93
C VAL A 230 1.33 -18.43 -10.43
N ILE A 231 0.40 -17.85 -11.19
CA ILE A 231 0.38 -17.90 -12.65
C ILE A 231 0.34 -16.46 -13.20
N PHE A 232 1.35 -16.08 -13.95
CA PHE A 232 1.40 -14.84 -14.71
C PHE A 232 0.67 -15.04 -16.04
N THR A 233 -0.49 -14.41 -16.20
CA THR A 233 -1.25 -14.45 -17.46
C THR A 233 -0.54 -13.70 -18.60
N THR A 234 0.31 -12.74 -18.22
CA THR A 234 1.14 -11.90 -19.06
C THR A 234 2.31 -11.34 -18.24
N LEU A 235 3.40 -10.97 -18.90
CA LEU A 235 4.52 -10.20 -18.32
C LEU A 235 4.39 -8.70 -18.57
N TYR A 236 3.29 -8.27 -19.19
CA TYR A 236 3.05 -6.87 -19.56
C TYR A 236 1.99 -6.24 -18.66
N GLN A 237 2.25 -5.04 -18.18
CA GLN A 237 1.30 -4.18 -17.46
C GLN A 237 1.13 -2.87 -18.23
N ALA A 238 -0.12 -2.51 -18.56
CA ALA A 238 -0.42 -1.30 -19.35
C ALA A 238 0.37 -1.13 -20.68
N GLY A 239 0.90 -2.21 -21.26
CA GLY A 239 1.66 -2.19 -22.51
C GLY A 239 3.18 -2.20 -22.33
N THR A 240 3.69 -2.02 -21.12
CA THR A 240 5.12 -2.14 -20.77
C THR A 240 5.39 -3.46 -20.06
N LEU A 241 6.63 -3.95 -20.13
CA LEU A 241 7.04 -5.11 -19.32
C LEU A 241 7.03 -4.73 -17.84
N ILE A 242 6.58 -5.63 -16.97
CA ILE A 242 6.73 -5.47 -15.53
C ILE A 242 8.22 -5.51 -15.16
N SER A 243 8.61 -4.86 -14.07
CA SER A 243 10.00 -4.97 -13.59
C SER A 243 10.26 -6.41 -13.11
N LYS A 244 11.53 -6.84 -13.16
CA LYS A 244 11.91 -8.16 -12.60
C LYS A 244 11.71 -8.20 -11.09
N ARG A 245 11.86 -7.05 -10.43
CA ARG A 245 11.52 -6.87 -9.01
C ARG A 245 10.04 -7.17 -8.76
N ASP A 246 9.13 -6.59 -9.54
CA ASP A 246 7.68 -6.83 -9.39
C ASP A 246 7.32 -8.29 -9.66
N PHE A 247 7.91 -8.89 -10.71
CA PHE A 247 7.76 -10.31 -10.99
C PHE A 247 8.15 -11.16 -9.77
N TRP A 248 9.33 -10.95 -9.20
CA TRP A 248 9.81 -11.76 -8.06
C TRP A 248 9.09 -11.44 -6.74
N ASN A 249 8.61 -10.22 -6.55
CA ASN A 249 7.75 -9.86 -5.41
C ASN A 249 6.41 -10.61 -5.44
N ILE A 250 5.83 -10.79 -6.63
CA ILE A 250 4.58 -11.53 -6.83
C ILE A 250 4.84 -13.04 -6.79
N ALA A 251 5.88 -13.50 -7.50
CA ALA A 251 6.25 -14.91 -7.56
C ALA A 251 6.66 -15.47 -6.19
N GLY A 252 7.30 -14.66 -5.35
CA GLY A 252 7.67 -15.01 -3.98
C GLY A 252 6.50 -15.25 -3.03
N ARG A 253 5.26 -14.98 -3.46
CA ARG A 253 4.04 -15.38 -2.73
C ARG A 253 3.70 -16.86 -2.92
N ALA A 254 4.32 -17.54 -3.88
CA ALA A 254 4.16 -18.97 -4.07
C ALA A 254 4.92 -19.75 -2.98
N GLY A 255 4.30 -20.81 -2.46
CA GLY A 255 4.85 -21.67 -1.41
C GLY A 255 4.52 -21.16 -0.02
N ARG A 256 3.49 -21.74 0.61
CA ARG A 256 3.15 -21.47 2.00
C ARG A 256 4.14 -22.21 2.90
N ALA A 257 4.80 -21.45 3.77
CA ALA A 257 5.78 -22.01 4.70
C ALA A 257 5.20 -23.15 5.53
N PHE A 258 5.95 -24.25 5.60
CA PHE A 258 5.60 -25.47 6.34
C PHE A 258 4.31 -26.18 5.88
N ILE A 259 3.71 -25.77 4.76
CA ILE A 259 2.50 -26.39 4.20
C ILE A 259 2.79 -26.94 2.80
N ASP A 260 3.38 -26.14 1.93
CA ASP A 260 3.67 -26.54 0.56
C ASP A 260 5.11 -27.09 0.46
N HIS A 261 5.29 -28.24 -0.18
CA HIS A 261 6.62 -28.75 -0.54
C HIS A 261 7.23 -27.97 -1.73
N GLU A 262 6.39 -27.62 -2.71
CA GLU A 262 6.80 -26.93 -3.95
C GLU A 262 5.99 -25.65 -4.16
N ALA A 263 6.69 -24.53 -4.34
CA ALA A 263 6.18 -23.24 -4.78
C ALA A 263 6.10 -23.18 -6.32
N LYS A 264 4.90 -23.29 -6.89
CA LYS A 264 4.72 -23.35 -8.35
C LYS A 264 4.56 -21.94 -8.93
N ILE A 265 5.44 -21.56 -9.85
CA ILE A 265 5.40 -20.27 -10.54
C ILE A 265 5.35 -20.52 -12.04
N LEU A 266 4.24 -20.13 -12.66
CA LEU A 266 3.97 -20.36 -14.08
C LEU A 266 3.86 -19.05 -14.85
N VAL A 267 4.37 -19.01 -16.08
CA VAL A 267 4.10 -17.91 -17.02
C VAL A 267 3.37 -18.43 -18.25
N ALA A 268 2.26 -17.80 -18.60
CA ALA A 268 1.41 -18.23 -19.70
C ALA A 268 1.91 -17.72 -21.06
N HIS A 269 2.28 -18.66 -21.92
CA HIS A 269 2.76 -18.44 -23.27
C HIS A 269 1.71 -18.91 -24.27
N ASP A 270 1.23 -18.01 -25.13
CA ASP A 270 0.31 -18.35 -26.21
C ASP A 270 1.09 -18.70 -27.49
N LYS A 271 1.00 -19.96 -27.91
CA LYS A 271 1.62 -20.51 -29.13
C LYS A 271 0.57 -20.99 -30.13
N SER A 272 -0.69 -20.58 -29.98
CA SER A 272 -1.77 -21.04 -30.86
C SER A 272 -1.59 -20.53 -32.30
N ASP A 273 -1.00 -19.35 -32.48
CA ASP A 273 -0.67 -18.82 -33.80
C ASP A 273 0.79 -19.12 -34.19
N ILE A 274 0.93 -20.01 -35.16
CA ILE A 274 2.19 -20.36 -35.85
C ILE A 274 2.07 -20.19 -37.37
N SER A 275 0.99 -19.56 -37.83
CA SER A 275 0.61 -19.49 -39.25
C SER A 275 1.60 -18.69 -40.10
N THR A 276 2.25 -17.69 -39.50
CA THR A 276 3.19 -16.79 -40.19
C THR A 276 4.59 -16.83 -39.60
N ARG A 277 5.60 -16.41 -40.38
CA ARG A 277 6.97 -16.21 -39.86
C ARG A 277 7.01 -15.18 -38.73
N LYS A 278 6.19 -14.13 -38.82
CA LYS A 278 6.06 -13.09 -37.79
C LYS A 278 5.49 -13.66 -36.48
N ALA A 279 4.49 -14.54 -36.56
CA ALA A 279 3.92 -15.21 -35.39
C ALA A 279 4.95 -16.12 -34.70
N ARG A 280 5.68 -16.94 -35.47
CA ARG A 280 6.77 -17.79 -34.94
C ARG A 280 7.86 -16.97 -34.25
N TRP A 281 8.32 -15.89 -34.87
CA TRP A 281 9.31 -14.99 -34.27
C TRP A 281 8.81 -14.33 -32.97
N LYS A 282 7.52 -13.93 -32.92
CA LYS A 282 6.92 -13.41 -31.68
C LYS A 282 6.91 -14.45 -30.56
N ASN A 283 6.60 -15.71 -30.87
CA ASN A 283 6.59 -16.79 -29.88
C ASN A 283 8.01 -17.08 -29.36
N GLU A 284 9.01 -17.10 -30.25
CA GLU A 284 10.42 -17.23 -29.87
C GLU A 284 10.86 -16.10 -28.94
N LYS A 285 10.54 -14.85 -29.29
CA LYS A 285 10.83 -13.66 -28.46
C LYS A 285 10.13 -13.71 -27.11
N ALA A 286 8.85 -14.09 -27.07
CA ALA A 286 8.11 -14.22 -25.81
C ALA A 286 8.72 -15.30 -24.91
N GLN A 287 9.21 -16.41 -25.48
CA GLN A 287 9.90 -17.45 -24.73
C GLN A 287 11.23 -16.96 -24.16
N GLU A 288 12.03 -16.22 -24.94
CA GLU A 288 13.26 -15.58 -24.46
C GLU A 288 12.99 -14.59 -23.32
N GLU A 289 11.95 -13.76 -23.47
CA GLU A 289 11.49 -12.84 -22.43
C GLU A 289 11.14 -13.58 -21.13
N ILE A 290 10.36 -14.67 -21.21
CA ILE A 290 10.02 -15.49 -20.04
C ILE A 290 11.27 -16.03 -19.34
N MET A 291 12.22 -16.57 -20.11
CA MET A 291 13.48 -17.08 -19.55
C MET A 291 14.31 -15.97 -18.89
N ASN A 292 14.28 -14.75 -19.43
CA ASN A 292 14.95 -13.60 -18.84
C ASN A 292 14.36 -13.16 -17.50
N PHE A 293 13.06 -13.36 -17.26
CA PHE A 293 12.42 -13.12 -15.96
C PHE A 293 12.75 -14.19 -14.92
N PHE A 294 12.86 -15.45 -15.36
CA PHE A 294 13.24 -16.55 -14.48
C PHE A 294 14.69 -16.49 -13.99
N ASN A 295 15.56 -15.75 -14.69
CA ASN A 295 16.92 -15.53 -14.22
C ASN A 295 16.99 -14.41 -13.17
N LYS A 296 17.23 -14.80 -11.91
CA LYS A 296 17.35 -13.91 -10.73
C LYS A 296 18.59 -13.00 -10.75
N ASP A 297 19.65 -13.36 -11.46
CA ASP A 297 20.87 -12.55 -11.53
C ASP A 297 20.65 -11.21 -12.23
N HIS A 298 19.56 -11.08 -12.98
CA HIS A 298 19.19 -9.87 -13.68
C HIS A 298 18.16 -9.01 -12.95
N ILE A 299 17.91 -9.22 -11.66
CA ILE A 299 17.02 -8.35 -10.88
C ILE A 299 17.62 -6.94 -10.83
N ASP A 300 16.76 -5.92 -10.95
CA ASP A 300 17.17 -4.52 -10.94
C ASP A 300 17.81 -4.12 -9.60
N ILE A 301 19.04 -3.60 -9.66
CA ILE A 301 19.74 -3.02 -8.51
C ILE A 301 18.99 -1.83 -7.92
N ALA A 302 19.13 -1.61 -6.61
CA ALA A 302 18.69 -0.37 -5.99
C ALA A 302 19.66 0.73 -6.44
N ALA A 303 19.21 1.61 -7.32
CA ALA A 303 20.00 2.73 -7.84
C ALA A 303 19.62 4.04 -7.14
N SER A 304 20.61 4.93 -7.02
CA SER A 304 20.42 6.31 -6.59
C SER A 304 19.58 7.08 -7.62
N GLY A 305 18.44 7.60 -7.17
CA GLY A 305 17.56 8.43 -7.97
C GLY A 305 18.14 9.83 -8.19
N ILE A 306 18.84 10.37 -7.18
CA ILE A 306 19.52 11.67 -7.30
C ILE A 306 20.64 11.54 -8.33
N LEU A 307 21.44 10.46 -8.30
CA LEU A 307 22.47 10.22 -9.31
C LEU A 307 21.89 10.08 -10.72
N ALA A 308 20.74 9.42 -10.87
CA ALA A 308 20.06 9.31 -12.16
C ALA A 308 19.62 10.68 -12.68
N LEU A 309 19.11 11.56 -11.80
CA LEU A 309 18.75 12.93 -12.13
C LEU A 309 19.96 13.76 -12.57
N VAL A 310 21.07 13.71 -11.83
CA VAL A 310 22.31 14.43 -12.20
C VAL A 310 22.82 13.96 -13.56
N LYS A 311 22.78 12.65 -13.84
CA LYS A 311 23.17 12.09 -15.15
C LYS A 311 22.26 12.61 -16.26
N LEU A 312 20.95 12.59 -16.06
CA LEU A 312 19.98 13.10 -17.03
C LEU A 312 20.27 14.56 -17.38
N LEU A 313 20.46 15.42 -16.37
CA LEU A 313 20.72 16.84 -16.59
C LEU A 313 22.08 17.10 -17.24
N LYS A 314 23.11 16.33 -16.87
CA LYS A 314 24.42 16.38 -17.54
C LYS A 314 24.30 15.99 -19.01
N GLU A 315 23.57 14.92 -19.34
CA GLU A 315 23.35 14.50 -20.73
C GLU A 315 22.55 15.53 -21.54
N VAL A 316 21.55 16.19 -20.93
CA VAL A 316 20.80 17.28 -21.57
C VAL A 316 21.70 18.49 -21.81
N ALA A 317 22.51 18.88 -20.84
CA ALA A 317 23.47 19.98 -20.98
C ALA A 317 24.50 19.69 -22.09
N GLU A 318 25.09 18.49 -22.11
CA GLU A 318 26.05 18.07 -23.13
C GLU A 318 25.45 18.10 -24.54
N LYS A 319 24.20 17.63 -24.71
CA LYS A 319 23.47 17.71 -25.99
C LYS A 319 23.27 19.15 -26.48
N ASN A 320 23.18 20.11 -25.56
CA ASN A 320 23.01 21.53 -25.85
C ASN A 320 24.34 22.32 -25.82
N ASN A 321 25.48 21.64 -25.77
CA ASN A 321 26.82 22.24 -25.68
C ASN A 321 27.05 23.14 -24.44
N ILE A 322 26.34 22.85 -23.36
CA ILE A 322 26.50 23.49 -22.06
C ILE A 322 27.49 22.65 -21.25
N ASN A 323 28.57 23.26 -20.78
CA ASN A 323 29.55 22.57 -19.94
C ASN A 323 29.01 22.42 -18.50
N PHE A 324 29.64 21.54 -17.70
CA PHE A 324 29.14 21.24 -16.36
C PHE A 324 29.17 22.46 -15.43
N GLU A 325 30.17 23.35 -15.54
CA GLU A 325 30.25 24.57 -14.72
C GLU A 325 29.07 25.51 -14.99
N LEU A 326 28.75 25.75 -16.26
CA LEU A 326 27.60 26.56 -16.66
C LEU A 326 26.27 25.89 -16.28
N LEU A 327 26.17 24.55 -16.37
CA LEU A 327 25.00 23.83 -15.86
C LEU A 327 24.77 24.09 -14.36
N LEU A 328 25.83 24.08 -13.55
CA LEU A 328 25.72 24.38 -12.11
C LEU A 328 25.28 25.82 -11.86
N GLU A 329 25.76 26.77 -12.66
CA GLU A 329 25.33 28.18 -12.60
C GLU A 329 23.83 28.30 -12.89
N LEU A 330 23.36 27.74 -14.01
CA LEU A 330 21.95 27.73 -14.40
C LEU A 330 21.05 27.08 -13.33
N ILE A 331 21.48 25.96 -12.72
CA ILE A 331 20.76 25.31 -11.62
C ILE A 331 20.67 26.23 -10.40
N SER A 332 21.75 26.93 -10.05
CA SER A 332 21.80 27.82 -8.89
C SER A 332 21.04 29.13 -9.09
N GLU A 333 20.83 29.55 -10.33
CA GLU A 333 20.07 30.74 -10.69
C GLU A 333 18.60 30.42 -11.05
N ASN A 334 18.21 29.13 -11.03
CA ASN A 334 16.90 28.64 -11.49
C ASN A 334 16.58 29.02 -12.97
N GLN A 335 17.61 29.12 -13.82
CA GLN A 335 17.50 29.45 -15.25
C GLN A 335 17.51 28.17 -16.10
N LEU A 336 16.69 27.20 -15.75
CA LEU A 336 16.71 25.88 -16.39
C LEU A 336 16.05 25.87 -17.78
N GLU A 337 15.25 26.89 -18.10
CA GLU A 337 14.68 27.10 -19.43
C GLU A 337 15.77 27.23 -20.51
N ASP A 338 16.93 27.79 -20.13
CA ASP A 338 18.08 27.95 -21.02
C ASP A 338 18.81 26.62 -21.32
N LEU A 339 18.48 25.53 -20.62
CA LEU A 339 19.02 24.20 -20.92
C LEU A 339 18.39 23.60 -22.17
N ASN A 340 17.10 23.81 -22.40
CA ASN A 340 16.37 23.27 -23.55
C ASN A 340 14.94 23.86 -23.69
N GLU A 341 14.66 24.60 -24.77
CA GLU A 341 13.31 25.13 -25.08
C GLU A 341 12.24 24.04 -25.31
N LYS A 342 12.61 22.75 -25.39
CA LYS A 342 11.70 21.65 -25.76
C LYS A 342 11.41 20.62 -24.66
N GLU A 343 12.03 20.71 -23.49
CA GLU A 343 11.84 19.75 -22.39
C GLU A 343 11.23 20.43 -21.14
N ASN A 344 9.90 20.62 -21.16
CA ASN A 344 9.12 21.23 -20.07
C ASN A 344 9.04 20.41 -18.76
N GLY A 345 9.93 19.44 -18.53
CA GLY A 345 9.85 18.53 -17.36
C GLY A 345 11.03 18.62 -16.39
N ILE A 346 12.04 19.47 -16.67
CA ILE A 346 13.24 19.54 -15.84
C ILE A 346 12.92 20.11 -14.45
N ASP A 347 12.17 21.20 -14.38
CA ASP A 347 11.78 21.82 -13.10
C ASP A 347 10.89 20.88 -12.27
N GLU A 348 9.94 20.19 -12.92
CA GLU A 348 9.11 19.15 -12.28
C GLU A 348 9.95 18.01 -11.69
N THR A 349 11.06 17.65 -12.34
CA THR A 349 11.92 16.57 -11.86
C THR A 349 12.80 17.01 -10.68
N LEU A 350 13.19 18.28 -10.62
CA LEU A 350 13.94 18.83 -9.48
C LEU A 350 13.05 19.04 -8.26
N ASP A 351 11.77 19.38 -8.47
CA ASP A 351 10.80 19.54 -7.38
C ASP A 351 10.69 18.26 -6.50
N TRP A 352 11.04 17.08 -7.04
CA TRP A 352 11.08 15.81 -6.29
C TRP A 352 12.14 15.73 -5.19
N ILE A 353 13.12 16.63 -5.18
CA ILE A 353 14.19 16.66 -4.16
C ILE A 353 14.22 17.97 -3.36
N ASP A 354 13.52 19.01 -3.82
CA ASP A 354 13.71 20.36 -3.33
C ASP A 354 13.23 20.60 -1.91
N ASP A 355 12.06 20.08 -1.57
CA ASP A 355 11.44 20.20 -0.24
C ASP A 355 12.33 19.58 0.85
N THR A 356 12.89 18.40 0.57
CA THR A 356 13.73 17.65 1.49
C THR A 356 15.14 18.26 1.56
N LEU A 357 15.66 18.77 0.44
CA LEU A 357 16.90 19.54 0.44
C LEU A 357 16.78 20.84 1.25
N LEU A 358 15.64 21.52 1.17
CA LEU A 358 15.34 22.68 2.01
C LEU A 358 15.25 22.29 3.49
N ALA A 359 14.59 21.18 3.81
CA ALA A 359 14.49 20.66 5.17
C ALA A 359 15.88 20.35 5.75
N LEU A 360 16.72 19.61 5.02
CA LEU A 360 18.10 19.34 5.40
C LEU A 360 18.92 20.63 5.56
N HIS A 361 18.76 21.59 4.65
CA HIS A 361 19.45 22.88 4.73
C HIS A 361 19.05 23.66 5.99
N SER A 362 17.75 23.74 6.28
CA SER A 362 17.21 24.36 7.50
C SER A 362 17.74 23.69 8.77
N LEU A 363 17.74 22.34 8.82
CA LEU A 363 18.26 21.57 9.96
C LEU A 363 19.75 21.81 10.25
N HIS A 364 20.54 22.13 9.23
CA HIS A 364 21.97 22.44 9.35
C HIS A 364 22.25 23.94 9.57
N ASN A 365 21.29 24.82 9.30
CA ASN A 365 21.45 26.28 9.37
C ASN A 365 20.60 26.96 10.44
N TYR A 366 19.83 26.21 11.24
CA TYR A 366 18.89 26.75 12.22
C TYR A 366 19.47 27.83 13.16
N GLU A 367 20.74 27.69 13.57
CA GLU A 367 21.43 28.62 14.48
C GLU A 367 22.36 29.62 13.78
N ILE A 368 22.39 29.61 12.44
CA ILE A 368 23.30 30.41 11.61
C ILE A 368 22.60 31.70 11.18
N ASP A 369 23.38 32.77 10.98
CA ASP A 369 22.88 34.05 10.46
C ASP A 369 22.24 33.86 9.07
N GLU A 370 20.96 34.23 8.97
CA GLU A 370 20.15 34.21 7.74
C GLU A 370 20.85 34.89 6.55
N ASN A 371 21.70 35.89 6.80
CA ASN A 371 22.41 36.60 5.73
C ASN A 371 23.62 35.84 5.18
N ASN A 372 24.04 34.73 5.81
CA ASN A 372 25.19 33.94 5.37
C ASN A 372 25.01 32.44 5.68
N PRO A 373 24.11 31.75 4.96
CA PRO A 373 23.87 30.32 5.16
C PRO A 373 25.13 29.49 4.85
N ASP A 374 25.37 28.48 5.68
CA ASP A 374 26.39 27.47 5.49
C ASP A 374 25.97 26.38 4.50
N TYR A 375 26.88 26.09 3.59
CA TYR A 375 26.76 25.03 2.59
C TYR A 375 27.88 23.98 2.72
N GLN A 376 28.76 24.07 3.71
CA GLN A 376 29.84 23.11 3.93
C GLN A 376 29.30 21.76 4.42
N TRP A 377 28.18 21.76 5.14
CA TRP A 377 27.53 20.53 5.59
C TRP A 377 27.24 19.56 4.44
N ILE A 378 26.87 20.06 3.25
CA ILE A 378 26.47 19.28 2.07
C ILE A 378 27.54 18.26 1.70
N GLU A 379 28.80 18.69 1.66
CA GLU A 379 29.91 17.80 1.34
C GLU A 379 30.06 16.70 2.40
N SER A 380 30.12 17.09 3.68
CA SER A 380 30.30 16.13 4.78
C SER A 380 29.15 15.13 4.89
N PHE A 381 27.95 15.52 4.47
CA PHE A 381 26.74 14.73 4.60
C PHE A 381 26.54 13.79 3.40
N PHE A 382 26.59 14.32 2.17
CA PHE A 382 26.30 13.55 0.97
C PHE A 382 27.45 12.66 0.49
N ARG A 383 28.68 12.81 1.00
CA ARG A 383 29.77 11.87 0.66
C ARG A 383 29.49 10.43 1.06
N ASP A 384 28.66 10.22 2.09
CA ASP A 384 28.21 8.90 2.51
C ASP A 384 26.84 8.51 1.90
N SER A 385 26.35 9.24 0.89
CA SER A 385 25.07 8.95 0.21
C SER A 385 25.15 7.72 -0.70
N LEU A 386 23.99 7.17 -1.05
CA LEU A 386 23.90 6.07 -2.02
C LEU A 386 24.51 6.47 -3.37
N ALA A 387 24.27 7.71 -3.82
CA ALA A 387 24.88 8.27 -5.02
C ALA A 387 26.41 8.14 -5.03
N CYS A 388 27.09 8.65 -3.99
CA CYS A 388 28.55 8.59 -3.88
C CYS A 388 29.07 7.16 -3.79
N ILE A 389 28.38 6.27 -3.05
CA ILE A 389 28.74 4.86 -2.97
C ILE A 389 28.72 4.20 -4.36
N GLN A 390 27.70 4.51 -5.17
CA GLN A 390 27.55 3.93 -6.51
C GLN A 390 28.48 4.55 -7.55
N LEU A 391 28.91 5.79 -7.35
CA LEU A 391 29.93 6.45 -8.18
C LEU A 391 31.31 5.81 -8.06
N LYS A 392 31.67 5.23 -6.91
CA LYS A 392 32.95 4.52 -6.73
C LYS A 392 33.18 3.40 -7.75
N ASN A 393 32.11 2.84 -8.29
CA ASN A 393 32.12 1.75 -9.26
C ASN A 393 31.77 2.21 -10.69
N ASN A 394 31.64 3.51 -10.96
CA ASN A 394 31.16 4.04 -12.23
C ASN A 394 31.91 5.33 -12.67
N ASN A 395 32.42 5.36 -13.89
CA ASN A 395 33.27 6.46 -14.40
C ASN A 395 32.48 7.61 -15.09
N VAL A 396 31.15 7.64 -15.02
CA VAL A 396 30.34 8.64 -15.74
C VAL A 396 30.39 10.04 -15.10
N LEU A 397 30.55 10.11 -13.78
CA LEU A 397 30.56 11.34 -12.99
C LEU A 397 31.50 11.14 -11.80
N SER A 398 32.21 12.18 -11.38
CA SER A 398 33.00 12.17 -10.15
C SER A 398 32.13 12.43 -8.91
N GLU A 399 32.59 12.01 -7.73
CA GLU A 399 31.92 12.36 -6.46
C GLU A 399 31.82 13.87 -6.27
N ASP A 400 32.86 14.63 -6.65
CA ASP A 400 32.88 16.08 -6.48
C ASP A 400 31.87 16.78 -7.40
N GLU A 401 31.74 16.34 -8.66
CA GLU A 401 30.69 16.84 -9.57
C GLU A 401 29.28 16.62 -8.97
N PHE A 402 29.03 15.46 -8.36
CA PHE A 402 27.76 15.20 -7.67
C PHE A 402 27.52 16.16 -6.49
N ILE A 403 28.52 16.34 -5.63
CA ILE A 403 28.41 17.26 -4.48
C ILE A 403 28.21 18.70 -4.96
N PHE A 404 28.90 19.13 -6.02
CA PHE A 404 28.71 20.46 -6.59
C PHE A 404 27.31 20.66 -7.15
N PHE A 405 26.72 19.63 -7.77
CA PHE A 405 25.33 19.67 -8.21
C PHE A 405 24.38 19.87 -7.03
N VAL A 406 24.48 19.05 -5.97
CA VAL A 406 23.59 19.17 -4.80
C VAL A 406 23.73 20.56 -4.18
N LYS A 407 24.97 21.06 -4.05
CA LYS A 407 25.25 22.41 -3.55
C LYS A 407 24.65 23.51 -4.42
N ALA A 408 24.78 23.40 -5.75
CA ALA A 408 24.17 24.34 -6.69
C ALA A 408 22.64 24.34 -6.55
N ARG A 409 22.01 23.16 -6.40
CA ARG A 409 20.57 23.08 -6.25
C ARG A 409 20.07 23.68 -4.94
N VAL A 410 20.71 23.36 -3.81
CA VAL A 410 20.36 23.97 -2.50
C VAL A 410 20.46 25.50 -2.57
N LYS A 411 21.49 26.05 -3.24
CA LYS A 411 21.58 27.49 -3.49
C LYS A 411 20.42 28.01 -4.34
N GLY A 412 20.05 27.31 -5.42
CA GLY A 412 18.90 27.64 -6.25
C GLY A 412 17.61 27.72 -5.45
N ILE A 413 17.37 26.75 -4.57
CA ILE A 413 16.21 26.72 -3.67
C ILE A 413 16.21 27.95 -2.75
N VAL A 414 17.33 28.21 -2.05
CA VAL A 414 17.44 29.38 -1.14
C VAL A 414 17.29 30.70 -1.89
N ASN A 415 17.87 30.82 -3.10
CA ASN A 415 17.73 32.01 -3.94
C ASN A 415 16.27 32.26 -4.35
N ARG A 416 15.50 31.19 -4.60
CA ARG A 416 14.09 31.28 -4.99
C ARG A 416 13.20 31.69 -3.81
N ILE A 417 13.46 31.15 -2.62
CA ILE A 417 12.62 31.37 -1.44
C ILE A 417 12.98 32.67 -0.71
N GLY A 418 14.28 32.99 -0.64
CA GLY A 418 14.87 33.94 0.29
C GLY A 418 15.50 33.22 1.49
N ALA A 419 16.26 33.94 2.31
CA ALA A 419 16.99 33.37 3.46
C ALA A 419 16.25 33.48 4.81
N ASP A 420 14.94 33.75 4.80
CA ASP A 420 14.11 33.85 5.99
C ASP A 420 13.77 32.45 6.54
N HIS A 421 14.25 32.15 7.74
CA HIS A 421 14.02 30.85 8.38
C HIS A 421 12.53 30.61 8.69
N ASN A 422 11.73 31.65 8.93
CA ASN A 422 10.28 31.49 9.15
C ASN A 422 9.60 31.03 7.86
N LYS A 423 10.02 31.59 6.72
CA LYS A 423 9.52 31.17 5.41
C LYS A 423 9.90 29.73 5.10
N TRP A 424 11.15 29.33 5.39
CA TRP A 424 11.57 27.93 5.26
C TRP A 424 10.73 27.00 6.12
N ASN A 425 10.54 27.34 7.40
CA ASN A 425 9.72 26.54 8.31
C ASN A 425 8.26 26.44 7.84
N SER A 426 7.70 27.52 7.29
CA SER A 426 6.34 27.52 6.74
C SER A 426 6.19 26.55 5.57
N ILE A 427 7.16 26.54 4.64
CA ILE A 427 7.19 25.62 3.49
C ILE A 427 7.39 24.18 3.97
N ILE A 428 8.38 23.93 4.83
CA ILE A 428 8.71 22.57 5.32
C ILE A 428 7.51 21.98 6.09
N ASN A 429 6.87 22.77 6.95
CA ASN A 429 5.77 22.28 7.78
C ASN A 429 4.52 21.95 6.97
N SER A 430 4.27 22.62 5.84
CA SER A 430 3.09 22.34 5.00
C SER A 430 3.09 20.86 4.55
N GLY A 431 4.28 20.34 4.22
CA GLY A 431 4.48 18.99 3.69
C GLY A 431 4.03 18.86 2.23
N ILE A 432 4.00 19.97 1.49
CA ILE A 432 3.68 20.07 0.07
C ILE A 432 4.98 20.33 -0.73
N PRO A 433 5.15 19.76 -1.96
CA PRO A 433 6.29 20.04 -2.83
C PRO A 433 6.52 21.53 -3.01
N LEU A 434 7.80 21.92 -3.09
CA LEU A 434 8.22 23.32 -3.03
C LEU A 434 7.47 24.19 -4.04
N ASN A 435 7.40 23.77 -5.30
CA ASN A 435 6.72 24.54 -6.35
C ASN A 435 5.23 24.74 -6.07
N SER A 436 4.58 23.71 -5.52
CA SER A 436 3.17 23.80 -5.14
C SER A 436 2.97 24.68 -3.90
N ASP A 437 3.87 24.63 -2.92
CA ASP A 437 3.80 25.48 -1.73
C ASP A 437 3.99 26.97 -2.06
N LEU A 438 4.97 27.29 -2.91
CA LEU A 438 5.19 28.67 -3.39
C LEU A 438 3.98 29.22 -4.14
N PHE A 439 3.35 28.40 -4.98
CA PHE A 439 2.09 28.78 -5.64
C PHE A 439 0.97 29.06 -4.61
N LEU A 440 0.86 28.23 -3.57
CA LEU A 440 -0.13 28.43 -2.50
C LEU A 440 0.15 29.69 -1.67
N GLU A 441 1.42 30.06 -1.49
CA GLU A 441 1.81 31.30 -0.81
C GLU A 441 1.25 32.53 -1.54
N ASP A 442 1.33 32.55 -2.87
CA ASP A 442 0.74 33.61 -3.71
C ASP A 442 -0.80 33.65 -3.66
N LYS A 443 -1.43 32.52 -3.34
CA LYS A 443 -2.89 32.36 -3.23
C LYS A 443 -3.44 32.48 -1.82
N LEU A 444 -2.58 32.59 -0.81
CA LEU A 444 -2.99 32.48 0.59
C LEU A 444 -3.96 33.60 1.01
N SER A 445 -3.75 34.82 0.53
CA SER A 445 -4.66 35.94 0.79
C SER A 445 -6.05 35.72 0.19
N GLU A 446 -6.13 35.28 -1.06
CA GLU A 446 -7.39 34.93 -1.73
C GLU A 446 -8.14 33.82 -0.97
N ILE A 447 -7.40 32.82 -0.45
CA ILE A 447 -7.98 31.74 0.35
C ILE A 447 -8.51 32.26 1.69
N ILE A 448 -7.78 33.13 2.38
CA ILE A 448 -8.23 33.72 3.66
C ILE A 448 -9.49 34.55 3.43
N ASP A 449 -9.55 35.35 2.36
CA ASP A 449 -10.74 36.13 1.99
C ASP A 449 -11.97 35.22 1.77
N ILE A 450 -11.78 34.05 1.15
CA ILE A 450 -12.85 33.05 0.98
C ILE A 450 -13.37 32.55 2.33
N LEU A 451 -12.48 32.32 3.31
CA LEU A 451 -12.88 31.81 4.63
C LEU A 451 -13.60 32.89 5.45
N GLU A 452 -13.12 34.12 5.42
CA GLU A 452 -13.73 35.25 6.14
C GLU A 452 -15.18 35.53 5.69
N GLU A 453 -15.53 35.23 4.43
CA GLU A 453 -16.90 35.36 3.91
C GLU A 453 -17.91 34.50 4.68
N TYR A 454 -17.47 33.42 5.33
CA TYR A 454 -18.34 32.41 5.94
C TYR A 454 -18.32 32.39 7.47
N ARG A 455 -17.62 33.33 8.10
CA ARG A 455 -17.30 33.36 9.55
C ARG A 455 -18.51 33.29 10.49
N GLU A 456 -19.69 33.74 10.07
CA GLU A 456 -20.89 33.75 10.91
C GLU A 456 -21.78 32.49 10.78
N ASP A 457 -21.57 31.66 9.75
CA ASP A 457 -22.52 30.60 9.33
C ASP A 457 -21.83 29.21 9.19
N GLU A 458 -20.61 29.06 9.72
CA GLU A 458 -19.62 27.96 9.57
C GLU A 458 -20.09 26.54 9.95
N LYS A 459 -21.35 26.35 10.37
CA LYS A 459 -21.85 25.06 10.83
C LYS A 459 -22.50 24.21 9.75
N SER A 460 -22.97 24.82 8.66
CA SER A 460 -23.68 24.07 7.61
C SER A 460 -22.70 23.31 6.70
N THR A 461 -23.04 22.05 6.40
CA THR A 461 -22.32 21.24 5.40
C THR A 461 -22.30 21.92 4.03
N ASP A 462 -23.36 22.63 3.64
CA ASP A 462 -23.44 23.33 2.36
C ASP A 462 -22.41 24.46 2.23
N ILE A 463 -22.11 25.15 3.34
CA ILE A 463 -21.10 26.20 3.38
C ILE A 463 -19.71 25.60 3.22
N LYS A 464 -19.43 24.51 3.92
CA LYS A 464 -18.14 23.79 3.79
C LYS A 464 -17.94 23.28 2.36
N ILE A 465 -18.98 22.77 1.71
CA ILE A 465 -18.94 22.40 0.29
C ILE A 465 -18.61 23.61 -0.58
N ALA A 466 -19.27 24.76 -0.36
CA ALA A 466 -19.01 25.98 -1.12
C ALA A 466 -17.57 26.50 -0.94
N ILE A 467 -17.04 26.44 0.28
CA ILE A 467 -15.64 26.80 0.59
C ILE A 467 -14.69 25.93 -0.23
N VAL A 468 -14.85 24.60 -0.23
CA VAL A 468 -14.00 23.70 -1.03
C VAL A 468 -14.06 24.06 -2.50
N GLN A 469 -15.27 24.25 -3.04
CA GLN A 469 -15.45 24.57 -4.46
C GLN A 469 -14.76 25.88 -4.84
N LYS A 470 -14.81 26.90 -3.97
CA LYS A 470 -14.10 28.17 -4.17
C LYS A 470 -12.58 28.01 -4.06
N ILE A 471 -12.09 27.30 -3.04
CA ILE A 471 -10.65 27.04 -2.86
C ILE A 471 -10.09 26.27 -4.07
N VAL A 472 -10.75 25.20 -4.51
CA VAL A 472 -10.33 24.41 -5.69
C VAL A 472 -10.24 25.29 -6.95
N LYS A 473 -11.15 26.24 -7.12
CA LYS A 473 -11.09 27.22 -8.22
C LYS A 473 -9.89 28.17 -8.08
N ALA A 474 -9.57 28.63 -6.87
CA ALA A 474 -8.41 29.47 -6.61
C ALA A 474 -7.07 28.75 -6.82
N ILE A 475 -7.01 27.45 -6.49
CA ILE A 475 -5.80 26.62 -6.58
C ILE A 475 -5.75 25.73 -7.84
N TYR A 476 -6.56 26.03 -8.85
CA TYR A 476 -6.70 25.19 -10.04
C TYR A 476 -5.38 24.88 -10.76
N ASP A 477 -4.47 25.85 -10.82
CA ASP A 477 -3.16 25.73 -11.48
C ASP A 477 -2.02 25.29 -10.55
N VAL A 478 -2.33 24.78 -9.35
CA VAL A 478 -1.29 24.26 -8.45
C VAL A 478 -0.61 23.04 -9.12
N PRO A 479 0.74 23.02 -9.20
CA PRO A 479 1.47 21.97 -9.94
C PRO A 479 1.07 20.54 -9.60
N VAL A 480 0.81 20.24 -8.33
CA VAL A 480 0.48 18.87 -7.91
C VAL A 480 -0.89 18.36 -8.39
N LEU A 481 -1.77 19.26 -8.82
CA LEU A 481 -3.06 18.93 -9.43
C LEU A 481 -3.02 18.90 -10.97
N GLU A 482 -1.86 19.13 -11.61
CA GLU A 482 -1.74 19.20 -13.08
C GLU A 482 -2.30 17.94 -13.76
N GLU A 483 -1.95 16.75 -13.24
CA GLU A 483 -2.44 15.46 -13.75
C GLU A 483 -3.96 15.27 -13.59
N ASN A 484 -4.58 16.03 -12.68
CA ASN A 484 -6.01 15.96 -12.33
C ASN A 484 -6.81 17.12 -12.91
N LYS A 485 -6.23 17.96 -13.78
CA LYS A 485 -6.93 19.11 -14.38
C LYS A 485 -8.22 18.74 -15.06
N ASN A 486 -8.26 17.60 -15.75
CA ASN A 486 -9.47 17.12 -16.41
C ASN A 486 -10.59 16.80 -15.39
N GLU A 487 -10.22 16.19 -14.27
CA GLU A 487 -11.14 15.80 -13.20
C GLU A 487 -11.67 17.03 -12.43
N ILE A 488 -10.82 18.01 -12.12
CA ILE A 488 -11.22 19.22 -11.36
C ILE A 488 -11.93 20.29 -12.21
N THR A 489 -11.69 20.33 -13.53
CA THR A 489 -12.45 21.21 -14.45
C THR A 489 -13.75 20.61 -14.95
N HIS A 490 -14.01 19.35 -14.65
CA HIS A 490 -15.21 18.68 -15.13
C HIS A 490 -16.46 19.41 -14.63
N GLU A 491 -17.46 19.55 -15.50
CA GLU A 491 -18.76 20.15 -15.15
C GLU A 491 -19.48 19.46 -13.98
N ASN A 492 -19.05 18.24 -13.64
CA ASN A 492 -19.62 17.42 -12.59
C ASN A 492 -18.86 17.53 -11.27
N PHE A 493 -17.70 18.21 -11.21
CA PHE A 493 -16.90 18.27 -9.99
C PHE A 493 -17.69 18.83 -8.80
N ASP A 494 -18.38 19.95 -8.99
CA ASP A 494 -19.19 20.60 -7.94
C ASP A 494 -20.36 19.69 -7.50
N ASN A 495 -21.01 19.00 -8.45
CA ASN A 495 -22.10 18.04 -8.18
C ASN A 495 -21.59 16.81 -7.42
N VAL A 496 -20.48 16.23 -7.87
CA VAL A 496 -19.83 15.07 -7.24
C VAL A 496 -19.36 15.43 -5.84
N THR A 497 -18.81 16.63 -5.62
CA THR A 497 -18.41 17.13 -4.30
C THR A 497 -19.63 17.18 -3.36
N SER A 498 -20.73 17.78 -3.81
CA SER A 498 -21.95 17.91 -3.01
C SER A 498 -22.54 16.56 -2.63
N LEU A 499 -22.70 15.65 -3.60
CA LEU A 499 -23.22 14.31 -3.35
C LEU A 499 -22.27 13.49 -2.46
N TRP A 500 -20.95 13.60 -2.69
CA TRP A 500 -19.94 12.88 -1.93
C TRP A 500 -19.96 13.27 -0.45
N VAL A 501 -19.87 14.57 -0.14
CA VAL A 501 -19.85 15.08 1.23
C VAL A 501 -21.18 14.82 1.95
N ASN A 502 -22.31 14.83 1.25
CA ASN A 502 -23.61 14.51 1.83
C ASN A 502 -23.86 13.01 2.04
N ALA A 503 -22.82 12.17 1.96
CA ALA A 503 -22.90 10.73 2.15
C ALA A 503 -23.84 10.01 1.17
N GLU A 504 -24.05 10.57 -0.03
CA GLU A 504 -24.90 9.91 -1.04
C GLU A 504 -24.30 8.58 -1.49
N PRO A 505 -25.16 7.60 -1.86
CA PRO A 505 -24.71 6.30 -2.31
C PRO A 505 -23.76 6.40 -3.50
N MET A 506 -22.75 5.54 -3.50
CA MET A 506 -21.78 5.49 -4.59
C MET A 506 -22.45 5.23 -5.95
N SER A 507 -23.56 4.49 -5.98
CA SER A 507 -24.35 4.28 -7.19
C SER A 507 -24.85 5.58 -7.84
N SER A 508 -25.24 6.58 -7.03
CA SER A 508 -25.70 7.89 -7.52
C SER A 508 -24.54 8.71 -8.08
N LEU A 509 -23.36 8.60 -7.45
CA LEU A 509 -22.13 9.25 -7.90
C LEU A 509 -21.62 8.67 -9.21
N MET A 510 -21.74 7.35 -9.39
CA MET A 510 -21.27 6.62 -10.57
C MET A 510 -22.10 6.90 -11.83
N GLU A 511 -23.22 7.65 -11.73
CA GLU A 511 -23.96 8.17 -12.89
C GLU A 511 -23.19 9.29 -13.61
N PHE A 512 -22.31 9.99 -12.90
CA PHE A 512 -21.49 11.08 -13.45
C PHE A 512 -20.18 10.55 -14.03
N GLU A 513 -19.84 11.03 -15.23
CA GLU A 513 -18.54 10.72 -15.85
C GLU A 513 -17.40 11.19 -14.94
N GLN A 514 -16.31 10.41 -14.88
CA GLN A 514 -15.10 10.66 -14.08
C GLN A 514 -15.27 10.65 -12.54
N SER A 515 -16.47 10.45 -12.00
CA SER A 515 -16.73 10.37 -10.55
C SER A 515 -15.78 9.42 -9.80
N GLU A 516 -15.52 8.22 -10.32
CA GLU A 516 -14.59 7.26 -9.71
C GLU A 516 -13.18 7.85 -9.56
N LYS A 517 -12.69 8.58 -10.56
CA LYS A 517 -11.36 9.20 -10.54
C LYS A 517 -11.33 10.43 -9.63
N ILE A 518 -12.35 11.28 -9.67
CA ILE A 518 -12.47 12.43 -8.77
C ILE A 518 -12.37 11.95 -7.32
N ILE A 519 -13.12 10.91 -6.96
CA ILE A 519 -13.12 10.37 -5.60
C ILE A 519 -11.78 9.71 -5.27
N SER A 520 -11.26 8.83 -6.13
CA SER A 520 -10.08 8.02 -5.81
C SER A 520 -8.75 8.78 -5.88
N ASP A 521 -8.61 9.74 -6.80
CA ASP A 521 -7.34 10.45 -7.01
C ASP A 521 -7.35 11.84 -6.34
N VAL A 522 -8.48 12.56 -6.39
CA VAL A 522 -8.59 13.93 -5.86
C VAL A 522 -9.05 13.92 -4.41
N PHE A 523 -10.24 13.38 -4.10
CA PHE A 523 -10.81 13.46 -2.76
C PHE A 523 -10.16 12.54 -1.74
N SER A 524 -9.69 11.36 -2.14
CA SER A 524 -9.08 10.40 -1.20
C SER A 524 -7.64 10.75 -0.80
N TYR A 525 -6.98 11.69 -1.50
CA TYR A 525 -5.56 11.98 -1.26
C TYR A 525 -5.15 13.42 -1.60
N LYS A 526 -5.13 13.81 -2.88
CA LYS A 526 -4.46 15.06 -3.30
C LYS A 526 -5.10 16.31 -2.70
N LEU A 527 -6.43 16.40 -2.71
CA LEU A 527 -7.14 17.57 -2.21
C LEU A 527 -7.10 17.68 -0.67
N PRO A 528 -7.40 16.62 0.13
CA PRO A 528 -7.21 16.70 1.58
C PRO A 528 -5.78 17.05 1.98
N TRP A 529 -4.77 16.54 1.28
CA TRP A 529 -3.38 16.86 1.57
C TRP A 529 -3.05 18.33 1.30
N LEU A 530 -3.52 18.90 0.17
CA LEU A 530 -3.41 20.34 -0.11
C LEU A 530 -4.12 21.19 0.94
N LEU A 531 -5.36 20.84 1.28
CA LEU A 531 -6.14 21.56 2.29
C LEU A 531 -5.45 21.53 3.66
N ASN A 532 -4.91 20.38 4.08
CA ASN A 532 -4.14 20.30 5.33
C ASN A 532 -2.85 21.15 5.29
N GLY A 533 -2.15 21.19 4.15
CA GLY A 533 -0.98 22.07 4.00
C GLY A 533 -1.37 23.55 4.06
N ILE A 534 -2.47 23.95 3.42
CA ILE A 534 -3.04 25.31 3.51
C ILE A 534 -3.38 25.63 4.97
N ALA A 535 -4.07 24.74 5.68
CA ALA A 535 -4.43 24.94 7.09
C ALA A 535 -3.20 25.18 7.97
N LYS A 536 -2.11 24.43 7.77
CA LYS A 536 -0.85 24.67 8.48
C LYS A 536 -0.23 26.03 8.17
N LYS A 537 -0.31 26.51 6.92
CA LYS A 537 0.17 27.85 6.55
C LYS A 537 -0.67 28.94 7.20
N ILE A 538 -1.99 28.77 7.24
CA ILE A 538 -2.92 29.69 7.91
C ILE A 538 -2.66 29.72 9.43
N ARG A 539 -2.41 28.56 10.04
CA ARG A 539 -2.03 28.46 11.46
C ARG A 539 -0.73 29.22 11.78
N ASN A 540 0.25 29.23 10.87
CA ASN A 540 1.48 30.02 11.02
C ASN A 540 1.22 31.55 10.98
N LEU A 541 0.04 31.98 10.53
CA LEU A 541 -0.43 33.37 10.57
C LEU A 541 -1.29 33.67 11.82
N ASP A 542 -1.31 32.76 12.81
CA ASP A 542 -2.11 32.85 14.03
C ASP A 542 -3.64 32.89 13.80
N LEU A 543 -4.10 32.30 12.68
CA LEU A 543 -5.52 32.18 12.31
C LEU A 543 -6.05 30.76 12.60
N GLU A 544 -6.24 30.43 13.88
CA GLU A 544 -6.57 29.06 14.30
C GLU A 544 -7.98 28.62 13.88
N ASP A 545 -8.98 29.51 13.97
CA ASP A 545 -10.37 29.17 13.62
C ASP A 545 -10.49 28.80 12.12
N GLU A 546 -9.84 29.59 11.26
CA GLU A 546 -9.79 29.36 9.82
C GLU A 546 -9.02 28.08 9.46
N ALA A 547 -7.95 27.78 10.20
CA ALA A 547 -7.19 26.54 10.04
C ALA A 547 -8.02 25.31 10.45
N GLU A 548 -8.72 25.35 11.59
CA GLU A 548 -9.61 24.29 12.05
C GLU A 548 -10.76 24.03 11.05
N LEU A 549 -11.33 25.08 10.46
CA LEU A 549 -12.37 24.97 9.45
C LEU A 549 -11.88 24.22 8.19
N ILE A 550 -10.66 24.52 7.73
CA ILE A 550 -10.07 23.81 6.58
C ILE A 550 -9.72 22.38 6.92
N GLU A 551 -9.17 22.09 8.11
CA GLU A 551 -8.86 20.73 8.55
C GLU A 551 -10.14 19.88 8.65
N GLU A 552 -11.22 20.43 9.22
CA GLU A 552 -12.51 19.76 9.25
C GLU A 552 -13.01 19.48 7.82
N THR A 553 -12.95 20.49 6.96
CA THR A 553 -13.37 20.40 5.56
C THR A 553 -12.57 19.35 4.77
N ALA A 554 -11.25 19.29 5.00
CA ALA A 554 -10.38 18.27 4.42
C ALA A 554 -10.83 16.86 4.83
N LEU A 555 -11.22 16.68 6.09
CA LEU A 555 -11.72 15.41 6.61
C LEU A 555 -13.09 15.03 6.02
N LEU A 556 -14.00 16.00 5.83
CA LEU A 556 -15.29 15.76 5.16
C LEU A 556 -15.09 15.30 3.71
N ILE A 557 -14.16 15.94 2.99
CA ILE A 557 -13.80 15.57 1.61
C ILE A 557 -13.13 14.20 1.56
N GLU A 558 -12.19 13.91 2.46
CA GLU A 558 -11.51 12.61 2.50
C GLU A 558 -12.48 11.46 2.76
N THR A 559 -13.43 11.67 3.68
CA THR A 559 -14.34 10.63 4.16
C THR A 559 -15.66 10.56 3.42
N GLY A 560 -16.07 11.63 2.72
CA GLY A 560 -17.39 11.73 2.09
C GLY A 560 -18.54 11.71 3.08
N LEU A 561 -18.36 12.38 4.21
CA LEU A 561 -19.32 12.45 5.31
C LEU A 561 -19.59 13.92 5.67
N PRO A 562 -20.83 14.26 6.08
CA PRO A 562 -21.25 15.66 6.15
C PRO A 562 -20.86 16.38 7.43
N ASN A 563 -20.43 15.63 8.47
CA ASN A 563 -20.06 16.19 9.76
C ASN A 563 -19.14 15.25 10.58
N LEU A 564 -18.50 15.81 11.61
CA LEU A 564 -17.61 15.07 12.52
C LEU A 564 -18.27 13.90 13.27
N LYS A 565 -19.57 13.97 13.59
CA LYS A 565 -20.27 12.86 14.27
C LYS A 565 -20.29 11.63 13.36
N ALA A 566 -20.74 11.82 12.12
CA ALA A 566 -20.81 10.78 11.11
C ALA A 566 -19.41 10.18 10.88
N ILE A 567 -18.37 11.01 10.78
CA ILE A 567 -16.97 10.54 10.65
C ILE A 567 -16.56 9.67 11.83
N LYS A 568 -16.83 10.10 13.06
CA LYS A 568 -16.46 9.34 14.25
C LYS A 568 -17.24 8.03 14.37
N ILE A 569 -18.52 8.01 14.00
CA ILE A 569 -19.35 6.79 13.94
C ILE A 569 -18.81 5.84 12.87
N TYR A 570 -18.42 6.38 11.71
CA TYR A 570 -17.80 5.61 10.63
C TYR A 570 -16.48 4.97 11.10
N GLN A 571 -15.62 5.75 11.75
CA GLN A 571 -14.37 5.28 12.34
C GLN A 571 -14.59 4.31 13.51
N ALA A 572 -15.69 4.44 14.25
CA ALA A 572 -16.09 3.56 15.34
C ALA A 572 -16.44 2.14 14.88
N GLY A 573 -16.65 1.92 13.58
CA GLY A 573 -16.77 0.59 12.97
C GLY A 573 -18.01 0.39 12.10
N ILE A 574 -18.91 1.37 12.01
CA ILE A 574 -19.97 1.40 11.00
C ILE A 574 -19.33 1.90 9.70
N ARG A 575 -18.59 1.02 9.01
CA ARG A 575 -17.84 1.35 7.79
C ARG A 575 -18.74 1.53 6.56
N SER A 576 -19.78 2.35 6.75
CA SER A 576 -20.66 2.86 5.74
C SER A 576 -20.94 4.33 5.93
N ARG A 577 -20.73 5.13 4.89
CA ARG A 577 -20.96 6.59 4.90
C ARG A 577 -22.44 6.89 5.12
N ILE A 578 -23.31 6.25 4.35
CA ILE A 578 -24.76 6.42 4.42
C ILE A 578 -25.27 6.12 5.84
N TYR A 579 -24.90 4.96 6.39
CA TYR A 579 -25.43 4.52 7.68
C TYR A 579 -24.75 5.18 8.88
N ALA A 580 -23.49 5.58 8.75
CA ALA A 580 -22.85 6.42 9.75
C ALA A 580 -23.53 7.79 9.82
N ASN A 581 -23.90 8.37 8.67
CA ASN A 581 -24.68 9.60 8.63
C ASN A 581 -26.08 9.42 9.26
N GLU A 582 -26.80 8.37 8.88
CA GLU A 582 -28.12 8.03 9.45
C GLU A 582 -28.08 7.89 10.98
N ILE A 583 -27.07 7.20 11.53
CA ILE A 583 -26.89 7.08 12.98
C ILE A 583 -26.53 8.44 13.60
N SER A 584 -25.77 9.28 12.90
CA SER A 584 -25.32 10.58 13.42
C SER A 584 -26.47 11.55 13.70
N ASP A 585 -27.59 11.42 12.99
CA ASP A 585 -28.79 12.22 13.16
C ASP A 585 -29.52 11.93 14.48
N LEU A 586 -29.26 10.77 15.10
CA LEU A 586 -29.82 10.38 16.41
C LEU A 586 -29.09 11.03 17.59
N PHE A 587 -27.93 11.62 17.37
CA PHE A 587 -27.10 12.24 18.41
C PHE A 587 -27.25 13.76 18.42
N GLU A 588 -27.76 14.32 19.52
CA GLU A 588 -27.93 15.78 19.70
C GLU A 588 -26.65 16.50 20.14
N ASP A 589 -25.58 15.78 20.44
CA ASP A 589 -24.31 16.38 20.87
C ASP A 589 -23.54 17.07 19.73
N MET A 590 -22.65 17.99 20.10
CA MET A 590 -21.71 18.59 19.15
C MET A 590 -20.63 17.56 18.84
N GLY A 591 -20.33 17.32 17.56
CA GLY A 591 -19.47 16.19 17.14
C GLY A 591 -18.05 16.17 17.71
N TRP A 592 -17.53 17.27 18.25
CA TRP A 592 -16.26 17.31 18.96
C TRP A 592 -16.33 16.80 20.41
N LYS A 593 -17.52 16.73 21.04
CA LYS A 593 -17.69 16.37 22.46
C LYS A 593 -17.36 14.91 22.79
N LYS A 594 -17.68 13.98 21.89
CA LYS A 594 -17.47 12.54 22.09
C LYS A 594 -16.30 12.04 21.25
N SER A 595 -15.52 11.14 21.80
CA SER A 595 -14.48 10.37 21.12
C SER A 595 -15.07 9.21 20.31
N ILE A 596 -14.28 8.66 19.40
CA ILE A 596 -14.63 7.46 18.61
C ILE A 596 -15.03 6.28 19.53
N ARG A 597 -14.34 6.15 20.68
CA ARG A 597 -14.60 5.07 21.65
C ARG A 597 -15.94 5.26 22.35
N GLU A 598 -16.30 6.49 22.69
CA GLU A 598 -17.58 6.80 23.35
C GLU A 598 -18.75 6.54 22.40
N TYR A 599 -18.71 7.02 21.15
CA TYR A 599 -19.75 6.68 20.16
C TYR A 599 -19.86 5.17 19.97
N ARG A 600 -18.74 4.45 19.89
CA ARG A 600 -18.78 2.98 19.79
C ARG A 600 -19.48 2.35 21.00
N ALA A 601 -19.16 2.79 22.21
CA ALA A 601 -19.73 2.24 23.44
C ALA A 601 -21.24 2.50 23.51
N GLU A 602 -21.67 3.71 23.18
CA GLU A 602 -23.08 4.13 23.21
C GLU A 602 -23.91 3.41 22.13
N ILE A 603 -23.36 3.25 20.92
CA ILE A 603 -24.01 2.45 19.86
C ILE A 603 -24.24 1.00 20.33
N LEU A 604 -23.30 0.45 21.09
CA LEU A 604 -23.38 -0.92 21.59
C LEU A 604 -24.32 -1.05 22.81
N SER A 605 -24.35 -0.06 23.71
CA SER A 605 -25.24 -0.06 24.87
C SER A 605 -26.69 0.13 24.46
N ASP A 606 -26.93 1.06 23.53
CA ASP A 606 -28.28 1.52 23.16
C ASP A 606 -28.73 0.91 21.81
N LYS A 607 -28.09 -0.20 21.42
CA LYS A 607 -28.26 -0.83 20.12
C LYS A 607 -29.71 -1.10 19.74
N GLU A 608 -30.56 -1.47 20.69
CA GLU A 608 -31.98 -1.79 20.41
C GLU A 608 -32.77 -0.51 20.10
N PHE A 609 -32.56 0.57 20.87
CA PHE A 609 -33.16 1.87 20.60
C PHE A 609 -32.70 2.42 19.24
N ILE A 610 -31.40 2.36 18.94
CA ILE A 610 -30.86 2.83 17.67
C ILE A 610 -31.47 2.02 16.52
N LYS A 611 -31.52 0.68 16.63
CA LYS A 611 -32.14 -0.18 15.62
C LYS A 611 -33.60 0.18 15.34
N GLU A 612 -34.39 0.54 16.35
CA GLU A 612 -35.78 0.93 16.14
C GLU A 612 -35.95 2.21 15.30
N ASN A 613 -34.93 3.07 15.27
CA ASN A 613 -34.97 4.39 14.62
C ASN A 613 -34.12 4.47 13.33
N VAL A 614 -33.58 3.35 12.84
CA VAL A 614 -32.77 3.29 11.61
C VAL A 614 -33.28 2.24 10.62
N SER A 615 -32.81 2.35 9.38
CA SER A 615 -33.11 1.47 8.27
C SER A 615 -32.68 0.03 8.50
N GLU A 616 -33.38 -0.92 7.86
CA GLU A 616 -33.05 -2.36 7.94
C GLU A 616 -31.61 -2.69 7.51
N LYS A 617 -31.05 -1.90 6.59
CA LYS A 617 -29.66 -2.07 6.15
C LYS A 617 -28.68 -1.57 7.23
N CYS A 618 -28.98 -0.46 7.89
CA CYS A 618 -28.21 0.04 9.03
C CYS A 618 -28.18 -0.95 10.20
N LYS A 619 -29.31 -1.61 10.50
CA LYS A 619 -29.38 -2.66 11.54
C LYS A 619 -28.31 -3.75 11.35
N LYS A 620 -28.06 -4.17 10.11
CA LYS A 620 -27.03 -5.18 9.79
C LYS A 620 -25.62 -4.73 10.16
N TRP A 621 -25.32 -3.43 9.99
CA TRP A 621 -24.04 -2.86 10.40
C TRP A 621 -23.90 -2.80 11.93
N ILE A 622 -24.96 -2.45 12.65
CA ILE A 622 -24.98 -2.48 14.12
C ILE A 622 -24.79 -3.91 14.63
N ASP A 623 -25.45 -4.89 14.01
CA ASP A 623 -25.25 -6.31 14.33
C ASP A 623 -23.81 -6.77 14.04
N LEU A 624 -23.24 -6.36 12.90
CA LEU A 624 -21.86 -6.65 12.56
C LEU A 624 -20.92 -6.06 13.62
N LEU A 625 -21.10 -4.79 13.98
CA LEU A 625 -20.32 -4.09 15.00
C LEU A 625 -20.42 -4.80 16.36
N SER A 626 -21.62 -5.22 16.76
CA SER A 626 -21.84 -5.97 17.99
C SER A 626 -21.11 -7.31 17.94
N ASN A 627 -21.19 -8.05 16.83
CA ASN A 627 -20.50 -9.32 16.68
C ASN A 627 -18.97 -9.19 16.66
N ILE A 628 -18.43 -8.13 16.04
CA ILE A 628 -16.99 -7.79 16.10
C ILE A 628 -16.59 -7.47 17.54
N SER A 629 -17.42 -6.72 18.26
CA SER A 629 -17.13 -6.32 19.65
C SER A 629 -17.28 -7.47 20.64
N ASN A 630 -18.11 -8.45 20.32
CA ASN A 630 -18.33 -9.67 21.10
C ASN A 630 -17.25 -10.74 20.83
N VAL A 631 -16.16 -10.44 20.10
CA VAL A 631 -14.99 -11.33 20.04
C VAL A 631 -14.56 -11.56 21.48
N LYS A 632 -14.82 -12.78 21.96
CA LYS A 632 -14.76 -13.14 23.37
C LYS A 632 -13.39 -12.77 23.93
N SER A 633 -13.39 -12.03 25.03
CA SER A 633 -12.20 -11.94 25.85
C SER A 633 -11.75 -13.35 26.22
N ILE A 634 -10.47 -13.63 26.02
CA ILE A 634 -9.87 -14.90 26.41
C ILE A 634 -9.69 -14.82 27.91
N GLN A 635 -10.53 -15.56 28.63
CA GLN A 635 -10.41 -15.71 30.07
C GLN A 635 -9.27 -16.70 30.34
N VAL A 636 -8.25 -16.24 31.04
CA VAL A 636 -7.09 -17.06 31.40
C VAL A 636 -7.02 -17.24 32.91
N PRO A 637 -6.49 -18.38 33.40
CA PRO A 637 -6.27 -18.57 34.82
C PRO A 637 -5.26 -17.54 35.34
N LYS A 638 -5.43 -17.13 36.61
CA LYS A 638 -4.41 -16.36 37.31
C LYS A 638 -3.20 -17.25 37.56
N ILE A 639 -2.05 -16.82 37.07
CA ILE A 639 -0.76 -17.45 37.35
C ILE A 639 -0.12 -16.71 38.51
N SER A 640 0.35 -17.45 39.52
CA SER A 640 1.06 -16.88 40.66
C SER A 640 2.47 -16.46 40.25
N ASP A 641 2.99 -15.44 40.92
CA ASP A 641 4.37 -15.03 40.75
C ASP A 641 5.31 -16.19 41.12
N PHE A 642 6.42 -16.32 40.39
CA PHE A 642 7.31 -17.48 40.54
C PHE A 642 8.78 -17.15 40.42
N THR A 643 9.62 -18.08 40.86
CA THR A 643 11.07 -17.98 40.73
C THR A 643 11.56 -19.03 39.75
N LEU A 644 12.53 -18.65 38.92
CA LEU A 644 13.18 -19.56 37.99
C LEU A 644 14.68 -19.27 38.02
N ASP A 645 15.45 -20.25 38.51
CA ASP A 645 16.88 -20.09 38.76
C ASP A 645 17.65 -19.74 37.48
N ASN A 646 18.50 -18.71 37.57
CA ASN A 646 19.40 -18.24 36.52
C ASN A 646 18.76 -17.70 35.23
N ALA A 647 17.44 -17.75 35.06
CA ALA A 647 16.77 -17.25 33.86
C ALA A 647 16.97 -15.72 33.69
N HIS A 648 16.90 -14.97 34.79
CA HIS A 648 17.06 -13.51 34.79
C HIS A 648 18.46 -13.04 34.37
N ASN A 649 19.47 -13.90 34.45
CA ASN A 649 20.82 -13.60 33.95
C ASN A 649 20.88 -13.58 32.42
N SER A 650 19.95 -14.24 31.75
CA SER A 650 19.93 -14.39 30.29
C SER A 650 18.82 -13.59 29.63
N THR A 651 17.70 -13.38 30.32
CA THR A 651 16.55 -12.65 29.78
C THR A 651 15.73 -11.99 30.88
N SER A 652 15.04 -10.89 30.57
CA SER A 652 14.04 -10.27 31.46
C SER A 652 12.60 -10.63 31.09
N ILE A 653 12.42 -11.44 30.03
CA ILE A 653 11.10 -11.80 29.50
C ILE A 653 11.02 -13.31 29.25
N LEU A 654 9.97 -13.95 29.76
CA LEU A 654 9.64 -15.35 29.47
C LEU A 654 8.25 -15.49 28.86
N ILE A 655 8.09 -16.52 28.03
CA ILE A 655 6.84 -16.87 27.35
C ILE A 655 6.57 -18.36 27.55
N ALA A 656 5.35 -18.70 28.00
CA ALA A 656 4.89 -20.07 28.12
C ALA A 656 4.45 -20.63 26.75
N LYS A 657 4.97 -21.82 26.41
CA LYS A 657 4.71 -22.50 25.14
C LYS A 657 4.51 -23.99 25.34
N GLU A 658 3.61 -24.57 24.56
CA GLU A 658 3.50 -26.02 24.42
C GLU A 658 4.07 -26.44 23.07
N ILE A 659 5.03 -27.36 23.07
CA ILE A 659 5.68 -27.90 21.89
C ILE A 659 5.71 -29.43 22.04
N ASP A 660 5.15 -30.15 21.07
CA ASP A 660 5.08 -31.62 21.06
C ASP A 660 4.49 -32.24 22.35
N GLY A 661 3.52 -31.55 22.97
CA GLY A 661 2.86 -31.99 24.21
C GLY A 661 3.67 -31.75 25.49
N LYS A 662 4.77 -31.00 25.42
CA LYS A 662 5.60 -30.57 26.55
C LYS A 662 5.54 -29.07 26.76
N GLN A 663 5.66 -28.65 28.02
CA GLN A 663 5.57 -27.26 28.42
C GLN A 663 6.95 -26.63 28.55
N TYR A 664 7.11 -25.42 28.02
CA TYR A 664 8.36 -24.68 28.02
C TYR A 664 8.14 -23.23 28.45
N LEU A 665 9.08 -22.71 29.25
CA LEU A 665 9.29 -21.29 29.43
C LEU A 665 10.50 -20.86 28.59
N ARG A 666 10.31 -19.93 27.67
CA ARG A 666 11.40 -19.48 26.78
C ARG A 666 11.48 -17.97 26.67
N SER A 667 12.68 -17.47 26.40
CA SER A 667 12.88 -16.07 26.01
C SER A 667 12.35 -15.82 24.59
N PRO A 668 11.98 -14.55 24.26
CA PRO A 668 11.54 -14.18 22.91
C PRO A 668 12.56 -14.51 21.81
N ASP A 669 13.84 -14.31 22.11
CA ASP A 669 15.01 -14.52 21.23
C ASP A 669 15.56 -15.95 21.26
N LEU A 670 14.95 -16.86 22.03
CA LEU A 670 15.37 -18.26 22.20
C LEU A 670 16.75 -18.45 22.84
N SER A 671 17.37 -17.40 23.40
CA SER A 671 18.62 -17.51 24.15
C SER A 671 18.46 -18.33 25.44
N PHE A 672 17.24 -18.39 25.99
CA PHE A 672 16.88 -19.19 27.15
C PHE A 672 15.66 -20.08 26.85
N ILE A 673 15.75 -21.36 27.16
CA ILE A 673 14.66 -22.34 27.04
C ILE A 673 14.72 -23.26 28.27
N HIS A 674 13.63 -23.33 29.01
CA HIS A 674 13.45 -24.20 30.16
C HIS A 674 12.28 -25.16 29.90
N ASP A 675 12.53 -26.46 30.01
CA ASP A 675 11.48 -27.50 30.01
C ASP A 675 10.81 -27.49 31.39
N ASP A 676 9.56 -27.07 31.43
CA ASP A 676 8.77 -26.94 32.65
C ASP A 676 7.69 -28.03 32.73
N SER A 677 7.86 -29.13 32.00
CA SER A 677 6.86 -30.22 31.96
C SER A 677 6.65 -30.91 33.31
N GLU A 678 7.60 -30.77 34.25
CA GLU A 678 7.50 -31.27 35.64
C GLU A 678 7.40 -30.11 36.66
N GLY A 679 7.14 -28.89 36.21
CA GLY A 679 7.03 -27.71 37.05
C GLY A 679 5.81 -27.74 37.98
N GLU A 680 5.90 -27.04 39.11
CA GLU A 680 4.79 -26.93 40.07
C GLU A 680 3.67 -25.97 39.60
N ILE A 681 3.96 -25.13 38.59
CA ILE A 681 3.05 -24.11 38.10
C ILE A 681 2.42 -24.56 36.81
N ASP A 682 1.08 -24.59 36.80
CA ASP A 682 0.33 -24.96 35.60
C ASP A 682 0.18 -23.77 34.65
N PHE A 683 0.99 -23.75 33.58
CA PHE A 683 0.83 -22.75 32.51
C PHE A 683 -0.08 -23.25 31.37
N ALA A 684 -0.74 -24.42 31.47
CA ALA A 684 -1.49 -25.02 30.36
C ALA A 684 -2.60 -24.11 29.82
N GLY A 685 -3.25 -23.36 30.73
CA GLY A 685 -4.31 -22.40 30.37
C GLY A 685 -3.82 -21.13 29.65
N ILE A 686 -2.50 -20.90 29.56
CA ILE A 686 -1.91 -19.75 28.88
C ILE A 686 -0.93 -20.10 27.76
N ASN A 687 -0.62 -21.39 27.58
CA ASN A 687 0.31 -21.85 26.56
C ASN A 687 -0.10 -21.35 25.18
N ASN A 688 0.88 -20.89 24.41
CA ASN A 688 0.70 -20.47 23.03
C ASN A 688 -0.23 -19.26 22.80
N ILE A 689 -0.73 -18.60 23.86
CA ILE A 689 -1.58 -17.41 23.73
C ILE A 689 -0.71 -16.17 23.48
N PRO A 690 -0.81 -15.50 22.31
CA PRO A 690 -0.01 -14.31 22.03
C PRO A 690 -0.38 -13.14 22.94
N GLY A 691 0.65 -12.45 23.45
CA GLY A 691 0.52 -11.28 24.31
C GLY A 691 0.41 -11.57 25.81
N ILE A 692 0.61 -12.82 26.24
CA ILE A 692 0.92 -13.15 27.64
C ILE A 692 2.43 -13.35 27.77
N ILE A 693 3.07 -12.55 28.63
CA ILE A 693 4.48 -12.66 28.93
C ILE A 693 4.70 -12.63 30.44
N PHE A 694 5.87 -13.07 30.89
CA PHE A 694 6.34 -12.91 32.25
C PHE A 694 7.53 -11.98 32.27
N ILE A 695 7.48 -10.94 33.10
CA ILE A 695 8.57 -9.99 33.28
C ILE A 695 9.20 -10.23 34.64
N TYR A 696 10.53 -10.25 34.69
CA TYR A 696 11.27 -10.32 35.94
C TYR A 696 11.21 -8.99 36.70
N ASP A 697 10.80 -9.03 37.95
CA ASP A 697 10.81 -7.90 38.87
C ASP A 697 12.08 -7.94 39.72
N ASP A 698 13.05 -7.07 39.42
CA ASP A 698 14.33 -7.01 40.14
C ASP A 698 14.19 -6.69 41.63
N ASN A 699 13.11 -6.02 42.06
CA ASN A 699 12.91 -5.64 43.45
C ASN A 699 12.41 -6.80 44.30
N GLU A 700 11.55 -7.64 43.73
CA GLU A 700 10.91 -8.77 44.42
C GLU A 700 11.58 -10.11 44.10
N GLY A 701 12.43 -10.18 43.07
CA GLY A 701 13.14 -11.38 42.65
C GLY A 701 12.23 -12.46 42.04
N VAL A 702 11.10 -12.05 41.47
CA VAL A 702 10.06 -12.95 40.95
C VAL A 702 9.65 -12.58 39.52
N TRP A 703 9.11 -13.55 38.80
CA TRP A 703 8.50 -13.41 37.49
C TRP A 703 7.01 -13.10 37.64
N LYS A 704 6.57 -11.97 37.09
CA LYS A 704 5.17 -11.50 37.14
C LYS A 704 4.53 -11.57 35.76
N ILE A 705 3.29 -12.01 35.71
CA ILE A 705 2.52 -12.02 34.46
C ILE A 705 2.24 -10.57 34.01
N LYS A 706 2.48 -10.30 32.73
CA LYS A 706 2.06 -9.07 32.05
C LYS A 706 1.26 -9.44 30.81
N ILE A 707 0.10 -8.82 30.69
CA ILE A 707 -0.78 -8.96 29.54
C ILE A 707 -0.59 -7.76 28.64
N GLU A 708 -0.14 -8.01 27.42
CA GLU A 708 -0.01 -7.01 26.36
C GLU A 708 -1.19 -7.07 25.37
N ASN A 709 -1.94 -8.17 25.37
CA ASN A 709 -3.13 -8.33 24.54
C ASN A 709 -4.39 -7.86 25.29
N PRO A 710 -5.05 -6.77 24.85
CA PRO A 710 -6.18 -6.16 25.57
C PRO A 710 -7.44 -7.04 25.57
N TYR A 711 -7.48 -8.12 24.79
CA TYR A 711 -8.58 -9.07 24.77
C TYR A 711 -8.39 -10.22 25.77
N ILE A 712 -7.32 -10.24 26.57
CA ILE A 712 -7.10 -11.26 27.59
C ILE A 712 -7.49 -10.70 28.95
N ILE A 713 -8.33 -11.44 29.67
CA ILE A 713 -8.78 -11.08 31.02
C ILE A 713 -8.33 -12.20 31.96
N ILE A 714 -7.67 -11.82 33.06
CA ILE A 714 -7.32 -12.76 34.12
C ILE A 714 -8.58 -13.02 34.94
N ASN A 715 -8.94 -14.28 35.12
CA ASN A 715 -9.99 -14.64 36.07
C ASN A 715 -9.50 -14.35 37.50
N ASP A 716 -10.24 -13.53 38.25
CA ASP A 716 -9.96 -13.25 39.68
C ASP A 716 -10.39 -14.37 40.64
N ASN A 717 -10.80 -15.54 40.11
CA ASN A 717 -11.27 -16.69 40.91
C ASN A 717 -10.15 -17.60 41.39
#